data_AF-A0A9W8I4U0-F1
#
_entry.id   AF-A0A9W8I4U0-F1
#
_cell.length_a   1.000
_cell.length_b   1.000
_cell.length_c   1.000
_cell.angle_alpha   90.00
_cell.angle_beta   90.00
_cell.angle_gamma   90.00
#
_symmetry.space_group_name_H-M   'P 1'
#
loop_
_entity.id
_entity.type
_entity.pdbx_description
1 polymer ?
#
loop_
_entity_poly.entity_id
_entity_poly.type
_entity_poly.pdbx_seq_one_letter_code
_entity_poly.pdbx_strand_id
1 'polypeptide(L)'
;MSIASTHGQLQRQLYLLGYSQPLPEDGVQLVSMLLKDMQASLDRVKELEQTNIRHEREERTFRASNERVKGEVHALRTENNNMRTEVLGYTRELDKLRREARSEAYKSEKKLDDMRLENMRLRAESKENRRLLDECQMRLEARAMEKDPGGRIPRIVVNRPLNLTPAREQREETAITTPPPAIVDLVDLSSRRINALEEEIEQLEEKLRTTSAEVSAAQLEVKERDLEILRLNSEQERRGDGSTNEKGQVLYGADPVARLNDQVDYLHERSETLEKECQEQRAQFQKEKEELHRRWVQTENERVRLAERIRELGASPDNGSSSAKEQQQEVSSSPKSPATDAEVSRLRTECANIKSLYAQTRDQLQELLRTGNADAKQAQEQAQGTEATLRRELEDARREAAATRTRLTDEVSKLQKQADDSAMHMEVAQSRERQIGKLEKRLAKLGDRLEAEQREHAKEASRLSAQLDKAREEASAAQQTAGSQQRQHDAAVAEYRQLVEQHSKLDRSLKQAVSEIAEWRAKADERSHKVSELTRRLDESRLAHKQDSAELRACRRTLDNLSGDLATLRDAHANAQRDAKRAREELEHATKLRRATELSKDDYKRQLVKAMAEAESHRSLVDHLQAERRALRVQVRAQFHLSQRLEQRLEALDPAYAHEPLAASVDVSYAHLPRPRIVSRTSSAAHSSRSFDDIPNAASAIGSVELPAASHRASVLAPQASSEGNSTSTISLP
;
A
#
# COMPACT_ATOMS: atom_id res chain seq x y z
N MET A 1 81.74 3.19 -36.45
CA MET A 1 82.02 3.60 -37.85
C MET A 1 80.70 4.07 -38.47
N SER A 2 80.54 5.35 -38.82
CA SER A 2 79.34 5.80 -39.58
C SER A 2 79.51 7.15 -40.30
N ILE A 3 80.04 8.17 -39.62
CA ILE A 3 80.00 9.58 -40.08
C ILE A 3 80.66 9.78 -41.45
N ALA A 4 81.88 9.25 -41.65
CA ALA A 4 82.59 9.35 -42.92
C ALA A 4 81.84 8.69 -44.10
N SER A 5 81.11 7.59 -43.85
CA SER A 5 80.31 6.92 -44.89
C SER A 5 79.11 7.77 -45.29
N THR A 6 78.43 8.41 -44.33
CA THR A 6 77.31 9.31 -44.61
C THR A 6 77.76 10.59 -45.30
N HIS A 7 78.93 11.14 -44.94
CA HIS A 7 79.51 12.32 -45.61
C HIS A 7 79.74 12.04 -47.10
N GLY A 8 80.47 10.96 -47.43
CA GLY A 8 80.75 10.60 -48.81
C GLY A 8 79.50 10.22 -49.63
N GLN A 9 78.43 9.76 -48.99
CA GLN A 9 77.15 9.48 -49.65
C GLN A 9 76.36 10.76 -49.94
N LEU A 10 76.23 11.66 -48.97
CA LEU A 10 75.53 12.95 -49.13
C LEU A 10 76.27 13.85 -50.14
N GLN A 11 77.60 13.86 -50.12
CA GLN A 11 78.42 14.60 -51.09
C GLN A 11 78.22 14.07 -52.53
N ARG A 12 78.07 12.76 -52.73
CA ARG A 12 77.71 12.17 -54.04
C ARG A 12 76.29 12.55 -54.48
N GLN A 13 75.33 12.61 -53.55
CA GLN A 13 73.96 13.03 -53.85
C GLN A 13 73.90 14.52 -54.24
N LEU A 14 74.63 15.39 -53.53
CA LEU A 14 74.77 16.80 -53.87
C LEU A 14 75.46 17.00 -55.23
N TYR A 15 76.51 16.24 -55.52
CA TYR A 15 77.18 16.24 -56.84
C TYR A 15 76.23 15.82 -57.98
N LEU A 16 75.41 14.79 -57.77
CA LEU A 16 74.37 14.36 -58.73
C LEU A 16 73.25 15.41 -58.92
N LEU A 17 73.03 16.27 -57.92
CA LEU A 17 72.14 17.44 -58.00
C LEU A 17 72.84 18.68 -58.59
N GLY A 18 74.07 18.56 -59.07
CA GLY A 18 74.83 19.64 -59.72
C GLY A 18 75.69 20.51 -58.79
N TYR A 19 75.68 20.26 -57.47
CA TYR A 19 76.52 20.97 -56.52
C TYR A 19 77.95 20.42 -56.57
N SER A 20 78.78 21.00 -57.44
CA SER A 20 80.15 20.57 -57.71
C SER A 20 81.20 21.04 -56.70
N GLN A 21 80.87 22.03 -55.86
CA GLN A 21 81.76 22.48 -54.78
C GLN A 21 81.69 21.53 -53.58
N PRO A 22 82.83 21.07 -53.02
CA PRO A 22 82.83 20.29 -51.79
C PRO A 22 82.40 21.19 -50.63
N LEU A 23 81.29 20.85 -49.98
CA LEU A 23 80.87 21.52 -48.74
C LEU A 23 81.91 21.26 -47.64
N PRO A 24 82.23 22.26 -46.79
CA PRO A 24 83.01 22.03 -45.58
C PRO A 24 82.27 21.06 -44.63
N GLU A 25 83.00 20.40 -43.75
CA GLU A 25 82.44 19.30 -42.93
C GLU A 25 81.24 19.74 -42.08
N ASP A 26 81.31 20.93 -41.46
CA ASP A 26 80.20 21.55 -40.73
C ASP A 26 78.97 21.81 -41.61
N GLY A 27 79.20 22.18 -42.88
CA GLY A 27 78.14 22.39 -43.86
C GLY A 27 77.44 21.08 -44.25
N VAL A 28 78.19 19.98 -44.37
CA VAL A 28 77.62 18.64 -44.60
C VAL A 28 76.84 18.15 -43.37
N GLN A 29 77.32 18.46 -42.16
CA GLN A 29 76.57 18.19 -40.92
C GLN A 29 75.26 18.98 -40.87
N LEU A 30 75.30 20.29 -41.15
CA LEU A 30 74.11 21.16 -41.17
C LEU A 30 73.07 20.70 -42.22
N VAL A 31 73.50 20.38 -43.45
CA VAL A 31 72.59 19.84 -44.48
C VAL A 31 72.03 18.48 -44.06
N SER A 32 72.83 17.62 -43.40
CA SER A 32 72.34 16.34 -42.86
C SER A 32 71.32 16.53 -41.73
N MET A 33 71.44 17.57 -40.91
CA MET A 33 70.45 17.92 -39.89
C MET A 33 69.17 18.46 -40.53
N LEU A 34 69.27 19.46 -41.41
CA LEU A 34 68.12 20.04 -42.11
C LEU A 34 67.32 18.99 -42.90
N LEU A 35 67.97 18.03 -43.55
CA LEU A 35 67.28 16.93 -44.23
C LEU A 35 66.58 15.96 -43.27
N LYS A 36 67.13 15.73 -42.06
CA LYS A 36 66.45 14.94 -41.01
C LYS A 36 65.25 15.68 -40.43
N ASP A 37 65.38 16.98 -40.20
CA ASP A 37 64.30 17.82 -39.67
C ASP A 37 63.17 17.97 -40.72
N MET A 38 63.52 18.12 -42.00
CA MET A 38 62.57 18.06 -43.11
C MET A 38 61.88 16.70 -43.21
N GLN A 39 62.62 15.59 -43.10
CA GLN A 39 62.02 14.25 -43.09
C GLN A 39 61.07 14.06 -41.89
N ALA A 40 61.49 14.44 -40.68
CA ALA A 40 60.68 14.33 -39.48
C ALA A 40 59.42 15.21 -39.52
N SER A 41 59.50 16.43 -40.08
CA SER A 41 58.34 17.29 -40.28
C SER A 41 57.39 16.75 -41.36
N LEU A 42 57.91 16.19 -42.46
CA LEU A 42 57.12 15.54 -43.50
C LEU A 42 56.40 14.28 -42.97
N ASP A 43 57.08 13.45 -42.18
CA ASP A 43 56.47 12.27 -41.58
C ASP A 43 55.43 12.66 -40.52
N ARG A 44 55.69 13.71 -39.72
CA ARG A 44 54.69 14.28 -38.80
C ARG A 44 53.48 14.88 -39.52
N VAL A 45 53.64 15.44 -40.73
CA VAL A 45 52.50 15.86 -41.57
C VAL A 45 51.68 14.64 -42.01
N LYS A 46 52.30 13.55 -42.44
CA LYS A 46 51.59 12.30 -42.79
C LYS A 46 50.85 11.70 -41.58
N GLU A 47 51.45 11.75 -40.39
CA GLU A 47 50.78 11.35 -39.14
C GLU A 47 49.55 12.21 -38.87
N LEU A 48 49.68 13.54 -39.00
CA LEU A 48 48.56 14.48 -38.83
C LEU A 48 47.46 14.24 -39.87
N GLU A 49 47.79 14.04 -41.14
CA GLU A 49 46.83 13.68 -42.19
C GLU A 49 46.08 12.37 -41.86
N GLN A 50 46.80 11.33 -41.41
CA GLN A 50 46.19 10.07 -41.00
C GLN A 50 45.28 10.22 -39.77
N THR A 51 45.68 11.04 -38.78
CA THR A 51 44.80 11.34 -37.63
C THR A 51 43.58 12.16 -38.02
N ASN A 52 43.69 13.12 -38.95
CA ASN A 52 42.54 13.87 -39.46
C ASN A 52 41.57 12.96 -40.24
N ILE A 53 42.07 12.12 -41.15
CA ILE A 53 41.26 11.13 -41.87
C ILE A 53 40.58 10.16 -40.90
N ARG A 54 41.23 9.79 -39.80
CA ARG A 54 40.63 9.00 -38.72
C ARG A 54 39.52 9.77 -38.00
N HIS A 55 39.77 11.01 -37.57
CA HIS A 55 38.79 11.84 -36.87
C HIS A 55 37.58 12.18 -37.75
N GLU A 56 37.75 12.40 -39.06
CA GLU A 56 36.63 12.55 -39.98
C GLU A 56 35.76 11.28 -40.06
N ARG A 57 36.35 10.09 -39.99
CA ARG A 57 35.59 8.82 -39.96
C ARG A 57 34.85 8.66 -38.64
N GLU A 58 35.54 8.93 -37.52
CA GLU A 58 34.94 8.92 -36.19
C GLU A 58 33.77 9.91 -36.12
N GLU A 59 33.94 11.15 -36.59
CA GLU A 59 32.89 12.17 -36.62
C GLU A 59 31.68 11.75 -37.47
N ARG A 60 31.92 11.16 -38.67
CA ARG A 60 30.83 10.62 -39.50
C ARG A 60 30.05 9.52 -38.77
N THR A 61 30.72 8.65 -38.01
CA THR A 61 30.04 7.64 -37.17
C THR A 61 29.28 8.24 -35.99
N PHE A 62 29.83 9.26 -35.31
CA PHE A 62 29.13 9.99 -34.25
C PHE A 62 27.90 10.73 -34.77
N ARG A 63 27.99 11.40 -35.94
CA ARG A 63 26.84 12.03 -36.62
C ARG A 63 25.75 11.02 -36.93
N ALA A 64 26.09 9.88 -37.53
CA ALA A 64 25.13 8.81 -37.82
C ALA A 64 24.46 8.24 -36.55
N SER A 65 25.23 8.04 -35.47
CA SER A 65 24.69 7.62 -34.17
C SER A 65 23.76 8.67 -33.57
N ASN A 66 24.08 9.96 -33.69
CA ASN A 66 23.25 11.05 -33.19
C ASN A 66 21.92 11.18 -33.95
N GLU A 67 21.90 11.02 -35.29
CA GLU A 67 20.64 11.01 -36.03
C GLU A 67 19.75 9.80 -35.67
N ARG A 68 20.36 8.62 -35.43
CA ARG A 68 19.62 7.47 -34.90
C ARG A 68 19.00 7.77 -33.53
N VAL A 69 19.76 8.33 -32.60
CA VAL A 69 19.26 8.69 -31.25
C VAL A 69 18.17 9.76 -31.32
N LYS A 70 18.28 10.75 -32.21
CA LYS A 70 17.21 11.73 -32.47
C LYS A 70 15.92 11.05 -32.97
N GLY A 71 16.04 10.07 -33.86
CA GLY A 71 14.91 9.27 -34.35
C GLY A 71 14.24 8.47 -33.23
N GLU A 72 15.02 7.77 -32.41
CA GLU A 72 14.54 7.03 -31.23
C GLU A 72 13.86 7.97 -30.21
N VAL A 73 14.43 9.15 -29.94
CA VAL A 73 13.82 10.18 -29.09
C VAL A 73 12.53 10.75 -29.69
N HIS A 74 12.42 10.88 -31.00
CA HIS A 74 11.18 11.33 -31.64
C HIS A 74 10.06 10.27 -31.53
N ALA A 75 10.39 8.99 -31.76
CA ALA A 75 9.45 7.88 -31.59
C ALA A 75 8.96 7.75 -30.13
N LEU A 76 9.86 7.85 -29.15
CA LEU A 76 9.49 7.85 -27.73
C LEU A 76 8.60 9.06 -27.35
N ARG A 77 8.74 10.21 -28.03
CA ARG A 77 7.87 11.37 -27.83
C ARG A 77 6.47 11.16 -28.41
N THR A 78 6.33 10.53 -29.58
CA THR A 78 5.02 10.22 -30.16
C THR A 78 4.32 9.13 -29.36
N GLU A 79 5.03 8.08 -28.94
CA GLU A 79 4.53 7.05 -28.02
C GLU A 79 4.06 7.63 -26.68
N ASN A 80 4.85 8.52 -26.05
CA ASN A 80 4.47 9.17 -24.80
C ASN A 80 3.24 10.08 -24.97
N ASN A 81 3.07 10.75 -26.11
CA ASN A 81 1.88 11.53 -26.41
C ASN A 81 0.64 10.64 -26.61
N ASN A 82 0.77 9.50 -27.28
CA ASN A 82 -0.31 8.52 -27.44
C ASN A 82 -0.75 7.94 -26.08
N MET A 83 0.20 7.53 -25.22
CA MET A 83 -0.13 7.06 -23.88
C MET A 83 -0.85 8.14 -23.03
N ARG A 84 -0.51 9.43 -23.21
CA ARG A 84 -1.23 10.54 -22.55
C ARG A 84 -2.67 10.66 -23.05
N THR A 85 -2.93 10.53 -24.36
CA THR A 85 -4.30 10.62 -24.89
C THR A 85 -5.15 9.40 -24.51
N GLU A 86 -4.55 8.21 -24.45
CA GLU A 86 -5.19 6.99 -23.92
C GLU A 86 -5.55 7.12 -22.44
N VAL A 87 -4.62 7.57 -21.58
CA VAL A 87 -4.88 7.81 -20.15
C VAL A 87 -5.99 8.85 -19.94
N LEU A 88 -6.04 9.91 -20.76
CA LEU A 88 -7.14 10.87 -20.75
C LEU A 88 -8.47 10.25 -21.22
N GLY A 89 -8.43 9.32 -22.18
CA GLY A 89 -9.57 8.50 -22.60
C GLY A 89 -10.14 7.67 -21.43
N TYR A 90 -9.33 6.78 -20.87
CA TYR A 90 -9.71 5.92 -19.75
C TYR A 90 -10.17 6.72 -18.52
N THR A 91 -9.60 7.90 -18.26
CA THR A 91 -10.05 8.79 -17.17
C THR A 91 -11.47 9.31 -17.42
N ARG A 92 -11.79 9.72 -18.66
CA ARG A 92 -13.15 10.16 -19.04
C ARG A 92 -14.16 9.02 -18.95
N GLU A 93 -13.79 7.82 -19.37
CA GLU A 93 -14.62 6.61 -19.27
C GLU A 93 -14.86 6.19 -17.81
N LEU A 94 -13.83 6.19 -16.98
CA LEU A 94 -13.94 5.89 -15.55
C LEU A 94 -14.88 6.90 -14.85
N ASP A 95 -14.79 8.19 -15.18
CA ASP A 95 -15.70 9.20 -14.64
C ASP A 95 -17.12 9.11 -15.23
N LYS A 96 -17.29 8.63 -16.47
CA LYS A 96 -18.61 8.30 -17.02
C LYS A 96 -19.24 7.16 -16.20
N LEU A 97 -18.53 6.04 -16.05
CA LEU A 97 -18.97 4.88 -15.27
C LEU A 97 -19.27 5.25 -13.80
N ARG A 98 -18.47 6.14 -13.18
CA ARG A 98 -18.74 6.67 -11.84
C ARG A 98 -20.04 7.48 -11.76
N ARG A 99 -20.36 8.29 -12.77
CA ARG A 99 -21.63 9.05 -12.82
C ARG A 99 -22.82 8.10 -13.02
N GLU A 100 -22.68 7.11 -13.90
CA GLU A 100 -23.70 6.09 -14.17
C GLU A 100 -23.97 5.22 -12.92
N ALA A 101 -22.92 4.74 -12.25
CA ALA A 101 -23.02 3.97 -11.01
C ALA A 101 -23.67 4.77 -9.87
N ARG A 102 -23.33 6.07 -9.71
CA ARG A 102 -24.00 6.96 -8.73
C ARG A 102 -25.47 7.19 -9.07
N SER A 103 -25.81 7.32 -10.35
CA SER A 103 -27.19 7.47 -10.83
C SER A 103 -28.02 6.22 -10.54
N GLU A 104 -27.48 5.02 -10.80
CA GLU A 104 -28.20 3.78 -10.52
C GLU A 104 -28.27 3.46 -9.02
N ALA A 105 -27.24 3.79 -8.24
CA ALA A 105 -27.28 3.71 -6.78
C ALA A 105 -28.44 4.55 -6.23
N TYR A 106 -28.55 5.83 -6.62
CA TYR A 106 -29.65 6.71 -6.22
C TYR A 106 -31.03 6.20 -6.68
N LYS A 107 -31.14 5.64 -7.89
CA LYS A 107 -32.37 4.96 -8.36
C LYS A 107 -32.72 3.74 -7.49
N SER A 108 -31.72 2.97 -7.05
CA SER A 108 -31.93 1.79 -6.19
C SER A 108 -32.31 2.16 -4.76
N GLU A 109 -31.70 3.21 -4.21
CA GLU A 109 -32.00 3.77 -2.90
C GLU A 109 -33.43 4.31 -2.85
N LYS A 110 -33.83 5.11 -3.85
CA LYS A 110 -35.22 5.58 -3.96
C LYS A 110 -36.22 4.42 -4.02
N LYS A 111 -35.99 3.40 -4.89
CA LYS A 111 -36.85 2.21 -4.97
C LYS A 111 -36.96 1.49 -3.61
N LEU A 112 -35.89 1.48 -2.83
CA LEU A 112 -35.85 0.85 -1.51
C LEU A 112 -36.66 1.64 -0.48
N ASP A 113 -36.61 2.97 -0.52
CA ASP A 113 -37.47 3.84 0.30
C ASP A 113 -38.95 3.80 -0.11
N ASP A 114 -39.25 3.78 -1.41
CA ASP A 114 -40.61 3.55 -1.92
C ASP A 114 -41.18 2.21 -1.38
N MET A 115 -40.37 1.13 -1.36
CA MET A 115 -40.74 -0.16 -0.75
C MET A 115 -40.84 -0.12 0.79
N ARG A 116 -40.01 0.68 1.49
CA ARG A 116 -40.12 0.87 2.95
C ARG A 116 -41.42 1.55 3.32
N LEU A 117 -41.83 2.59 2.59
CA LEU A 117 -43.09 3.31 2.78
C LEU A 117 -44.28 2.36 2.59
N GLU A 118 -44.29 1.57 1.52
CA GLU A 118 -45.35 0.58 1.29
C GLU A 118 -45.36 -0.52 2.36
N ASN A 119 -44.20 -0.98 2.85
CA ASN A 119 -44.15 -1.92 3.97
C ASN A 119 -44.70 -1.31 5.26
N MET A 120 -44.52 -0.02 5.51
CA MET A 120 -45.16 0.66 6.65
C MET A 120 -46.67 0.78 6.47
N ARG A 121 -47.17 1.05 5.25
CA ARG A 121 -48.61 1.08 4.93
C ARG A 121 -49.26 -0.29 5.19
N LEU A 122 -48.68 -1.36 4.64
CA LEU A 122 -49.15 -2.73 4.86
C LEU A 122 -49.10 -3.17 6.34
N ARG A 123 -48.12 -2.68 7.12
CA ARG A 123 -48.07 -2.89 8.58
C ARG A 123 -49.17 -2.13 9.34
N ALA A 124 -49.58 -0.96 8.87
CA ALA A 124 -50.69 -0.21 9.44
C ALA A 124 -52.03 -0.92 9.14
N GLU A 125 -52.25 -1.31 7.88
CA GLU A 125 -53.42 -2.07 7.43
C GLU A 125 -53.52 -3.43 8.15
N SER A 126 -52.40 -4.13 8.35
CA SER A 126 -52.36 -5.38 9.14
C SER A 126 -52.75 -5.18 10.60
N LYS A 127 -52.33 -4.07 11.23
CA LYS A 127 -52.76 -3.72 12.60
C LYS A 127 -54.25 -3.37 12.68
N GLU A 128 -54.78 -2.70 11.67
CA GLU A 128 -56.20 -2.33 11.62
C GLU A 128 -57.09 -3.56 11.37
N ASN A 129 -56.72 -4.42 10.43
CA ASN A 129 -57.37 -5.72 10.22
C ASN A 129 -57.35 -6.58 11.48
N ARG A 130 -56.27 -6.53 12.28
CA ARG A 130 -56.23 -7.21 13.58
C ARG A 130 -57.21 -6.58 14.59
N ARG A 131 -57.28 -5.25 14.72
CA ARG A 131 -58.28 -4.58 15.57
C ARG A 131 -59.71 -4.93 15.17
N LEU A 132 -60.01 -4.98 13.88
CA LEU A 132 -61.33 -5.36 13.36
C LEU A 132 -61.64 -6.83 13.65
N LEU A 133 -60.64 -7.72 13.65
CA LEU A 133 -60.80 -9.12 14.04
C LEU A 133 -61.00 -9.27 15.55
N ASP A 134 -60.20 -8.57 16.37
CA ASP A 134 -60.34 -8.51 17.82
C ASP A 134 -61.74 -7.94 18.21
N GLU A 135 -62.24 -6.92 17.50
CA GLU A 135 -63.60 -6.39 17.70
C GLU A 135 -64.69 -7.38 17.25
N CYS A 136 -64.51 -8.06 16.12
CA CYS A 136 -65.40 -9.14 15.70
C CYS A 136 -65.46 -10.27 16.73
N GLN A 137 -64.31 -10.65 17.31
CA GLN A 137 -64.25 -11.62 18.40
C GLN A 137 -64.99 -11.12 19.64
N MET A 138 -64.74 -9.89 20.10
CA MET A 138 -65.46 -9.28 21.23
C MET A 138 -66.98 -9.22 21.01
N ARG A 139 -67.44 -8.96 19.78
CA ARG A 139 -68.87 -8.99 19.40
C ARG A 139 -69.44 -10.41 19.38
N LEU A 140 -68.65 -11.42 19.01
CA LEU A 140 -69.04 -12.83 19.09
C LEU A 140 -69.09 -13.34 20.53
N GLU A 141 -68.11 -12.98 21.37
CA GLU A 141 -68.09 -13.27 22.80
C GLU A 141 -69.26 -12.61 23.55
N ALA A 142 -69.60 -11.36 23.21
CA ALA A 142 -70.79 -10.69 23.73
C ALA A 142 -72.08 -11.46 23.38
N ARG A 143 -72.25 -11.88 22.12
CA ARG A 143 -73.38 -12.71 21.68
C ARG A 143 -73.38 -14.13 22.27
N ALA A 144 -72.22 -14.66 22.65
CA ALA A 144 -72.12 -15.93 23.35
C ALA A 144 -72.60 -15.78 24.81
N MET A 145 -72.19 -14.72 25.51
CA MET A 145 -72.62 -14.45 26.89
C MET A 145 -74.07 -13.96 26.99
N GLU A 146 -74.63 -13.37 25.92
CA GLU A 146 -76.06 -13.12 25.77
C GLU A 146 -76.88 -14.43 25.70
N LYS A 147 -76.24 -15.55 25.31
CA LYS A 147 -76.84 -16.89 25.31
C LYS A 147 -76.51 -17.73 26.54
N ASP A 148 -75.41 -17.43 27.24
CA ASP A 148 -74.95 -18.15 28.42
C ASP A 148 -74.28 -17.19 29.43
N PRO A 149 -75.03 -16.65 30.42
CA PRO A 149 -74.54 -15.62 31.33
C PRO A 149 -73.65 -16.15 32.48
N GLY A 150 -73.18 -17.41 32.39
CA GLY A 150 -72.67 -18.17 33.54
C GLY A 150 -71.27 -17.84 34.08
N GLY A 151 -70.44 -17.00 33.45
CA GLY A 151 -69.06 -16.80 33.94
C GLY A 151 -68.27 -15.59 33.43
N ARG A 152 -67.74 -14.79 34.37
CA ARG A 152 -66.65 -13.81 34.18
C ARG A 152 -65.77 -13.71 35.44
N ILE A 153 -64.51 -13.30 35.27
CA ILE A 153 -63.50 -13.11 36.32
C ILE A 153 -63.10 -11.61 36.38
N PRO A 154 -62.96 -10.98 37.58
CA PRO A 154 -62.71 -9.54 37.72
C PRO A 154 -61.22 -9.11 37.68
N ARG A 155 -60.97 -7.79 37.60
CA ARG A 155 -59.63 -7.15 37.53
C ARG A 155 -59.60 -5.84 38.34
N ILE A 156 -58.43 -5.42 38.87
CA ILE A 156 -58.28 -4.42 39.97
C ILE A 156 -57.45 -3.17 39.54
N VAL A 157 -57.70 -1.99 40.16
CA VAL A 157 -57.01 -0.68 39.94
C VAL A 157 -56.90 0.13 41.26
N VAL A 158 -55.90 1.03 41.46
CA VAL A 158 -55.58 1.68 42.78
C VAL A 158 -55.06 3.16 42.76
N ASN A 159 -55.86 4.11 43.29
CA ASN A 159 -55.66 5.24 44.27
C ASN A 159 -54.62 6.43 44.19
N ARG A 160 -54.82 7.46 45.08
CA ARG A 160 -54.27 8.87 45.13
C ARG A 160 -54.39 9.52 46.55
N PRO A 161 -53.47 10.39 47.09
CA PRO A 161 -53.62 11.89 47.19
C PRO A 161 -52.24 12.66 47.23
N LEU A 162 -51.98 13.98 47.42
CA LEU A 162 -52.69 15.29 47.66
C LEU A 162 -52.83 15.86 49.12
N ASN A 163 -52.30 17.08 49.45
CA ASN A 163 -52.84 18.14 50.39
C ASN A 163 -51.89 19.36 50.71
N LEU A 164 -52.24 20.31 51.62
CA LEU A 164 -51.82 21.76 51.68
C LEU A 164 -51.71 22.46 53.11
N THR A 165 -51.22 23.73 53.14
CA THR A 165 -51.39 24.92 54.09
C THR A 165 -50.60 25.14 55.43
N PRO A 166 -50.34 26.43 55.79
CA PRO A 166 -50.17 26.96 57.18
C PRO A 166 -50.84 28.36 57.48
N ALA A 167 -50.67 28.95 58.70
CA ALA A 167 -51.34 30.20 59.18
C ALA A 167 -50.48 31.16 60.08
N ARG A 168 -51.08 32.24 60.66
CA ARG A 168 -50.46 33.51 61.20
C ARG A 168 -51.08 33.98 62.54
N GLU A 169 -50.38 34.80 63.36
CA GLU A 169 -50.99 35.76 64.33
C GLU A 169 -50.07 36.93 64.81
N GLN A 170 -50.57 37.85 65.65
CA GLN A 170 -49.95 39.15 66.11
C GLN A 170 -50.38 39.54 67.55
N ARG A 171 -49.72 40.51 68.22
CA ARG A 171 -50.37 41.42 69.21
C ARG A 171 -49.58 42.66 69.69
N GLU A 172 -50.32 43.58 70.31
CA GLU A 172 -50.01 44.95 70.79
C GLU A 172 -50.57 45.13 72.25
N GLU A 173 -50.51 46.23 73.05
CA GLU A 173 -50.14 47.67 72.97
C GLU A 173 -49.99 48.29 74.42
N THR A 174 -50.09 49.63 74.60
CA THR A 174 -50.50 50.44 75.82
C THR A 174 -49.48 51.21 76.70
N ALA A 175 -49.94 52.34 77.29
CA ALA A 175 -49.21 53.32 78.13
C ALA A 175 -50.11 53.97 79.23
N ILE A 176 -49.53 54.75 80.18
CA ILE A 176 -50.20 55.28 81.41
C ILE A 176 -49.91 56.78 81.65
N THR A 177 -50.81 57.50 82.34
CA THR A 177 -50.80 58.96 82.63
C THR A 177 -50.65 59.31 84.13
N THR A 178 -50.33 60.58 84.46
CA THR A 178 -49.93 61.05 85.82
C THR A 178 -50.74 62.25 86.37
N PRO A 179 -51.03 62.33 87.70
CA PRO A 179 -51.65 63.48 88.37
C PRO A 179 -50.64 64.48 89.02
N PRO A 180 -51.08 65.69 89.43
CA PRO A 180 -50.20 66.76 89.95
C PRO A 180 -49.90 66.69 91.47
N PRO A 181 -48.86 67.40 91.97
CA PRO A 181 -48.33 67.23 93.33
C PRO A 181 -48.95 68.14 94.40
N ALA A 182 -48.94 67.64 95.65
CA ALA A 182 -49.07 68.46 96.86
C ALA A 182 -47.72 69.10 97.24
N ILE A 183 -47.69 69.94 98.28
CA ILE A 183 -46.45 70.50 98.84
C ILE A 183 -45.66 69.36 99.51
N VAL A 184 -44.58 68.92 98.87
CA VAL A 184 -43.68 67.87 99.37
C VAL A 184 -42.48 68.53 100.06
N ASP A 185 -42.05 67.97 101.19
CA ASP A 185 -40.89 68.45 101.93
C ASP A 185 -39.61 68.41 101.05
N LEU A 186 -38.72 69.37 101.23
CA LEU A 186 -37.54 69.56 100.37
C LEU A 186 -36.53 68.41 100.52
N VAL A 187 -36.47 67.81 101.72
CA VAL A 187 -35.69 66.59 101.99
C VAL A 187 -36.30 65.38 101.27
N ASP A 188 -37.63 65.32 101.17
CA ASP A 188 -38.34 64.23 100.50
C ASP A 188 -38.24 64.36 98.97
N LEU A 189 -38.35 65.58 98.41
CA LEU A 189 -38.11 65.84 96.99
C LEU A 189 -36.67 65.51 96.57
N SER A 190 -35.69 65.93 97.36
CA SER A 190 -34.28 65.62 97.07
C SER A 190 -33.96 64.14 97.26
N SER A 191 -34.57 63.45 98.24
CA SER A 191 -34.43 62.00 98.40
C SER A 191 -35.09 61.22 97.25
N ARG A 192 -36.30 61.63 96.81
CA ARG A 192 -36.96 61.05 95.63
C ARG A 192 -36.17 61.29 94.34
N ARG A 193 -35.56 62.48 94.17
CA ARG A 193 -34.66 62.74 93.02
C ARG A 193 -33.36 61.94 93.11
N ILE A 194 -32.79 61.73 94.30
CA ILE A 194 -31.64 60.84 94.49
C ILE A 194 -32.00 59.39 94.11
N ASN A 195 -33.16 58.87 94.56
CA ASN A 195 -33.60 57.53 94.20
C ASN A 195 -33.86 57.39 92.68
N ALA A 196 -34.54 58.37 92.06
CA ALA A 196 -34.74 58.39 90.61
C ALA A 196 -33.41 58.48 89.83
N LEU A 197 -32.44 59.26 90.31
CA LEU A 197 -31.08 59.28 89.76
C LEU A 197 -30.33 57.96 89.96
N GLU A 198 -30.61 57.22 91.03
CA GLU A 198 -30.02 55.90 91.27
C GLU A 198 -30.61 54.84 90.33
N GLU A 199 -31.92 54.89 90.06
CA GLU A 199 -32.58 54.09 89.00
C GLU A 199 -32.12 54.49 87.59
N GLU A 200 -32.00 55.79 87.29
CA GLU A 200 -31.45 56.30 86.01
C GLU A 200 -29.99 55.82 85.80
N ILE A 201 -29.15 55.89 86.85
CA ILE A 201 -27.77 55.38 86.81
C ILE A 201 -27.74 53.85 86.64
N GLU A 202 -28.56 53.09 87.35
CA GLU A 202 -28.58 51.63 87.23
C GLU A 202 -29.01 51.16 85.82
N GLN A 203 -30.04 51.78 85.26
CA GLN A 203 -30.46 51.54 83.87
C GLN A 203 -29.39 51.94 82.84
N LEU A 204 -28.62 53.00 83.09
CA LEU A 204 -27.54 53.43 82.19
C LEU A 204 -26.28 52.57 82.35
N GLU A 205 -25.97 52.09 83.54
CA GLU A 205 -24.92 51.09 83.75
C GLU A 205 -25.28 49.73 83.13
N GLU A 206 -26.57 49.33 83.14
CA GLU A 206 -27.03 48.15 82.40
C GLU A 206 -26.91 48.34 80.88
N LYS A 207 -27.39 49.47 80.33
CA LYS A 207 -27.23 49.82 78.91
C LYS A 207 -25.76 49.92 78.48
N LEU A 208 -24.87 50.39 79.36
CA LEU A 208 -23.42 50.39 79.12
C LEU A 208 -22.85 48.97 79.11
N ARG A 209 -23.35 48.05 79.94
CA ARG A 209 -22.95 46.63 79.92
C ARG A 209 -23.45 45.92 78.65
N THR A 210 -24.68 46.15 78.19
CA THR A 210 -25.20 45.54 76.95
C THR A 210 -24.47 46.07 75.71
N THR A 211 -24.36 47.40 75.56
CA THR A 211 -23.61 48.00 74.44
C THR A 211 -22.13 47.62 74.45
N SER A 212 -21.49 47.52 75.62
CA SER A 212 -20.11 47.02 75.71
C SER A 212 -19.98 45.54 75.33
N ALA A 213 -21.01 44.71 75.57
CA ALA A 213 -21.02 43.31 75.13
C ALA A 213 -21.25 43.20 73.61
N GLU A 214 -22.14 44.02 73.05
CA GLU A 214 -22.39 44.14 71.61
C GLU A 214 -21.15 44.61 70.85
N VAL A 215 -20.44 45.63 71.37
CA VAL A 215 -19.12 46.05 70.87
C VAL A 215 -18.12 44.90 70.90
N SER A 216 -18.08 44.12 71.99
CA SER A 216 -17.17 42.97 72.09
C SER A 216 -17.51 41.84 71.11
N ALA A 217 -18.79 41.61 70.82
CA ALA A 217 -19.25 40.64 69.83
C ALA A 217 -18.92 41.10 68.40
N ALA A 218 -19.19 42.36 68.06
CA ALA A 218 -18.85 42.94 66.75
C ALA A 218 -17.33 42.93 66.50
N GLN A 219 -16.51 43.18 67.53
CA GLN A 219 -15.04 43.03 67.44
C GLN A 219 -14.58 41.59 67.20
N LEU A 220 -15.39 40.59 67.55
CA LEU A 220 -15.08 39.18 67.31
C LEU A 220 -15.49 38.76 65.89
N GLU A 221 -16.70 39.13 65.44
CA GLU A 221 -17.13 38.89 64.05
C GLU A 221 -16.19 39.57 63.03
N VAL A 222 -15.74 40.81 63.27
CA VAL A 222 -14.75 41.47 62.40
C VAL A 222 -13.44 40.68 62.30
N LYS A 223 -12.97 40.05 63.40
CA LYS A 223 -11.76 39.20 63.37
C LYS A 223 -11.98 37.90 62.61
N GLU A 224 -13.15 37.29 62.72
CA GLU A 224 -13.51 36.09 61.97
C GLU A 224 -13.60 36.37 60.46
N ARG A 225 -14.20 37.50 60.07
CA ARG A 225 -14.19 37.96 58.66
C ARG A 225 -12.78 38.27 58.16
N ASP A 226 -11.90 38.82 59.00
CA ASP A 226 -10.51 39.09 58.64
C ASP A 226 -9.70 37.79 58.43
N LEU A 227 -9.94 36.76 59.26
CA LEU A 227 -9.34 35.44 59.07
C LEU A 227 -9.85 34.76 57.79
N GLU A 228 -11.14 34.86 57.46
CA GLU A 228 -11.66 34.30 56.20
C GLU A 228 -11.13 35.06 54.96
N ILE A 229 -10.96 36.39 55.04
CA ILE A 229 -10.31 37.16 53.97
C ILE A 229 -8.85 36.72 53.78
N LEU A 230 -8.11 36.42 54.86
CA LEU A 230 -6.77 35.84 54.76
C LEU A 230 -6.80 34.43 54.16
N ARG A 231 -7.76 33.58 54.57
CA ARG A 231 -7.96 32.23 54.01
C ARG A 231 -8.19 32.29 52.50
N LEU A 232 -9.15 33.11 52.06
CA LEU A 232 -9.50 33.31 50.65
C LEU A 232 -8.37 33.92 49.82
N ASN A 233 -7.60 34.87 50.37
CA ASN A 233 -6.40 35.37 49.68
C ASN A 233 -5.36 34.24 49.49
N SER A 234 -5.11 33.40 50.49
CA SER A 234 -4.17 32.27 50.36
C SER A 234 -4.66 31.19 49.37
N GLU A 235 -5.98 30.99 49.25
CA GLU A 235 -6.57 30.13 48.21
C GLU A 235 -6.49 30.78 46.81
N GLN A 236 -6.56 32.10 46.72
CA GLN A 236 -6.38 32.86 45.48
C GLN A 236 -4.91 32.84 45.02
N GLU A 237 -3.94 33.01 45.93
CA GLU A 237 -2.50 32.90 45.63
C GLU A 237 -2.14 31.51 45.10
N ARG A 238 -2.63 30.44 45.77
CA ARG A 238 -2.49 29.04 45.33
C ARG A 238 -3.15 28.70 43.98
N ARG A 239 -4.03 29.57 43.46
CA ARG A 239 -4.65 29.47 42.13
C ARG A 239 -4.10 30.48 41.12
N GLY A 240 -3.36 31.49 41.58
CA GLY A 240 -2.90 32.61 40.78
C GLY A 240 -1.55 32.38 40.12
N ASP A 241 -0.66 31.64 40.79
CA ASP A 241 0.69 31.39 40.25
C ASP A 241 0.72 30.13 39.39
N GLY A 242 0.69 30.33 38.06
CA GLY A 242 0.80 29.27 37.05
C GLY A 242 2.23 28.74 36.89
N SER A 243 2.96 28.58 37.98
CA SER A 243 4.37 28.19 37.99
C SER A 243 4.67 27.11 39.03
N THR A 244 5.48 26.14 38.62
CA THR A 244 6.34 25.34 39.52
C THR A 244 7.14 26.27 40.46
N ASN A 245 7.51 25.88 41.67
CA ASN A 245 7.84 24.52 42.11
C ASN A 245 7.75 24.32 43.65
N GLU A 246 7.92 23.06 44.07
CA GLU A 246 8.45 22.62 45.38
C GLU A 246 7.62 22.78 46.69
N LYS A 247 7.33 21.59 47.28
CA LYS A 247 7.21 21.28 48.72
C LYS A 247 5.97 21.79 49.49
N GLY A 248 5.00 20.89 49.72
CA GLY A 248 4.10 21.04 50.88
C GLY A 248 2.77 20.30 50.89
N GLN A 249 2.75 18.96 50.85
CA GLN A 249 1.64 18.09 51.29
C GLN A 249 0.19 18.48 50.87
N VAL A 250 -0.29 17.89 49.78
CA VAL A 250 -1.72 17.56 49.63
C VAL A 250 -1.87 16.04 49.74
N LEU A 251 -2.84 15.56 50.51
CA LEU A 251 -3.04 14.13 50.76
C LEU A 251 -3.61 13.41 49.53
N TYR A 252 -3.12 12.19 49.28
CA TYR A 252 -3.69 11.12 48.44
C TYR A 252 -4.40 11.50 47.12
N GLY A 253 -3.73 11.21 45.99
CA GLY A 253 -4.41 10.91 44.72
C GLY A 253 -4.85 12.11 43.87
N ALA A 254 -4.30 13.30 44.10
CA ALA A 254 -4.70 14.53 43.40
C ALA A 254 -3.76 14.97 42.25
N ASP A 255 -2.50 14.56 42.22
CA ASP A 255 -1.52 15.04 41.22
C ASP A 255 -1.83 14.49 39.80
N PRO A 256 -2.07 15.36 38.79
CA PRO A 256 -2.20 14.91 37.41
C PRO A 256 -0.85 14.54 36.78
N VAL A 257 0.27 15.11 37.21
CA VAL A 257 1.61 14.83 36.66
C VAL A 257 2.06 13.44 37.09
N ALA A 258 1.91 13.08 38.37
CA ALA A 258 2.15 11.71 38.83
C ALA A 258 1.32 10.68 38.02
N ARG A 259 0.02 10.90 37.84
CA ARG A 259 -0.83 9.98 37.05
C ARG A 259 -0.50 9.96 35.56
N LEU A 260 -0.04 11.07 34.99
CA LEU A 260 0.46 11.10 33.61
C LEU A 260 1.78 10.34 33.50
N ASN A 261 2.67 10.42 34.48
CA ASN A 261 3.89 9.61 34.53
C ASN A 261 3.54 8.12 34.69
N ASP A 262 2.67 7.74 35.64
CA ASP A 262 2.19 6.35 35.79
C ASP A 262 1.60 5.80 34.47
N GLN A 263 0.85 6.63 33.74
CA GLN A 263 0.29 6.28 32.43
C GLN A 263 1.35 6.22 31.32
N VAL A 264 2.34 7.11 31.32
CA VAL A 264 3.46 7.12 30.37
C VAL A 264 4.37 5.92 30.60
N ASP A 265 4.65 5.56 31.84
CA ASP A 265 5.46 4.40 32.22
C ASP A 265 4.72 3.10 31.86
N TYR A 266 3.42 2.99 32.16
CA TYR A 266 2.58 1.88 31.68
C TYR A 266 2.53 1.79 30.15
N LEU A 267 2.48 2.92 29.44
CA LEU A 267 2.50 2.95 27.97
C LEU A 267 3.89 2.57 27.40
N HIS A 268 4.98 2.87 28.09
CA HIS A 268 6.33 2.39 27.73
C HIS A 268 6.49 0.89 28.01
N GLU A 269 6.07 0.39 29.17
CA GLU A 269 6.10 -1.05 29.47
C GLU A 269 5.20 -1.83 28.48
N ARG A 270 4.04 -1.26 28.12
CA ARG A 270 3.16 -1.87 27.11
C ARG A 270 3.72 -1.75 25.69
N SER A 271 4.42 -0.68 25.32
CA SER A 271 5.08 -0.58 24.01
C SER A 271 6.26 -1.53 23.91
N GLU A 272 7.10 -1.63 24.95
CA GLU A 272 8.19 -2.61 25.03
C GLU A 272 7.69 -4.06 24.92
N THR A 273 6.60 -4.42 25.60
CA THR A 273 6.03 -5.77 25.48
C THR A 273 5.42 -6.02 24.11
N LEU A 274 4.74 -5.03 23.50
CA LEU A 274 4.26 -5.14 22.11
C LEU A 274 5.40 -5.20 21.09
N GLU A 275 6.54 -4.53 21.32
CA GLU A 275 7.72 -4.65 20.47
C GLU A 275 8.37 -6.04 20.61
N LYS A 276 8.46 -6.59 21.83
CA LYS A 276 8.92 -7.96 22.07
C LYS A 276 7.98 -8.98 21.39
N GLU A 277 6.67 -8.87 21.56
CA GLU A 277 5.65 -9.65 20.84
C GLU A 277 5.84 -9.55 19.30
N CYS A 278 6.07 -8.36 18.76
CA CYS A 278 6.31 -8.15 17.33
C CYS A 278 7.65 -8.74 16.83
N GLN A 279 8.70 -8.68 17.64
CA GLN A 279 10.01 -9.28 17.33
C GLN A 279 9.92 -10.82 17.36
N GLU A 280 9.20 -11.38 18.33
CA GLU A 280 8.93 -12.82 18.42
C GLU A 280 8.09 -13.31 17.23
N GLN A 281 7.02 -12.61 16.85
CA GLN A 281 6.23 -12.95 15.65
C GLN A 281 7.07 -12.87 14.37
N ARG A 282 7.96 -11.88 14.23
CA ARG A 282 8.90 -11.81 13.10
C ARG A 282 9.88 -12.99 13.11
N ALA A 283 10.39 -13.40 14.28
CA ALA A 283 11.27 -14.55 14.41
C ALA A 283 10.55 -15.88 14.13
N GLN A 284 9.30 -16.03 14.56
CA GLN A 284 8.43 -17.17 14.22
C GLN A 284 8.19 -17.23 12.71
N PHE A 285 7.81 -16.12 12.07
CA PHE A 285 7.59 -16.07 10.62
C PHE A 285 8.85 -16.39 9.81
N GLN A 286 10.05 -15.97 10.24
CA GLN A 286 11.29 -16.38 9.58
C GLN A 286 11.59 -17.88 9.78
N LYS A 287 11.33 -18.45 10.97
CA LYS A 287 11.44 -19.90 11.22
C LYS A 287 10.47 -20.70 10.35
N GLU A 288 9.20 -20.27 10.24
CA GLU A 288 8.20 -20.88 9.37
C GLU A 288 8.60 -20.79 7.90
N LYS A 289 9.09 -19.62 7.45
CA LYS A 289 9.59 -19.41 6.10
C LYS A 289 10.80 -20.30 5.80
N GLU A 290 11.74 -20.44 6.74
CA GLU A 290 12.84 -21.39 6.61
C GLU A 290 12.35 -22.84 6.58
N GLU A 291 11.39 -23.23 7.42
CA GLU A 291 10.82 -24.57 7.40
C GLU A 291 10.07 -24.86 6.10
N LEU A 292 9.27 -23.92 5.59
CA LEU A 292 8.62 -24.03 4.29
C LEU A 292 9.64 -24.09 3.16
N HIS A 293 10.77 -23.38 3.26
CA HIS A 293 11.86 -23.49 2.29
C HIS A 293 12.57 -24.85 2.39
N ARG A 294 12.86 -25.36 3.60
CA ARG A 294 13.42 -26.70 3.83
C ARG A 294 12.49 -27.79 3.29
N ARG A 295 11.17 -27.69 3.56
CA ARG A 295 10.13 -28.60 3.04
C ARG A 295 10.01 -28.50 1.53
N TRP A 296 10.06 -27.29 0.95
CA TRP A 296 10.09 -27.11 -0.50
C TRP A 296 11.31 -27.76 -1.14
N VAL A 297 12.52 -27.53 -0.60
CA VAL A 297 13.76 -28.20 -1.03
C VAL A 297 13.67 -29.71 -0.87
N GLN A 298 13.03 -30.23 0.19
CA GLN A 298 12.76 -31.68 0.34
C GLN A 298 11.85 -32.18 -0.78
N THR A 299 10.70 -31.55 -1.02
CA THR A 299 9.76 -31.96 -2.09
C THR A 299 10.35 -31.80 -3.49
N GLU A 300 11.24 -30.83 -3.71
CA GLU A 300 11.94 -30.65 -4.98
C GLU A 300 13.03 -31.72 -5.16
N ASN A 301 13.80 -32.04 -4.13
CA ASN A 301 14.74 -33.18 -4.16
C ASN A 301 14.01 -34.52 -4.34
N GLU A 302 12.83 -34.70 -3.77
CA GLU A 302 11.96 -35.85 -4.01
C GLU A 302 11.43 -35.87 -5.44
N ARG A 303 11.02 -34.71 -5.98
CA ARG A 303 10.63 -34.57 -7.40
C ARG A 303 11.78 -34.92 -8.35
N VAL A 304 12.99 -34.47 -8.06
CA VAL A 304 14.21 -34.81 -8.82
C VAL A 304 14.50 -36.31 -8.71
N ARG A 305 14.52 -36.89 -7.51
CA ARG A 305 14.69 -38.34 -7.31
C ARG A 305 13.63 -39.17 -8.01
N LEU A 306 12.37 -38.73 -8.03
CA LEU A 306 11.29 -39.39 -8.77
C LEU A 306 11.47 -39.23 -10.29
N ALA A 307 11.92 -38.07 -10.78
CA ALA A 307 12.25 -37.88 -12.19
C ALA A 307 13.46 -38.71 -12.63
N GLU A 308 14.44 -38.91 -11.74
CA GLU A 308 15.59 -39.80 -11.94
C GLU A 308 15.14 -41.26 -11.91
N ARG A 309 14.30 -41.68 -10.95
CA ARG A 309 13.69 -43.02 -10.91
C ARG A 309 12.85 -43.32 -12.16
N ILE A 310 12.11 -42.33 -12.67
CA ILE A 310 11.37 -42.43 -13.93
C ILE A 310 12.33 -42.51 -15.13
N ARG A 311 13.48 -41.82 -15.09
CA ARG A 311 14.53 -41.91 -16.11
C ARG A 311 15.22 -43.28 -16.08
N GLU A 312 15.50 -43.84 -14.91
CA GLU A 312 16.02 -45.21 -14.72
C GLU A 312 15.04 -46.24 -15.27
N LEU A 313 13.77 -46.19 -14.85
CA LEU A 313 12.71 -47.09 -15.33
C LEU A 313 12.45 -46.92 -16.84
N GLY A 314 12.60 -45.71 -17.38
CA GLY A 314 12.49 -45.41 -18.81
C GLY A 314 13.76 -45.71 -19.62
N ALA A 315 14.89 -46.02 -18.98
CA ALA A 315 16.17 -46.37 -19.59
C ALA A 315 16.55 -47.86 -19.37
N SER A 316 15.66 -48.65 -18.78
CA SER A 316 15.83 -50.09 -18.55
C SER A 316 15.10 -50.91 -19.63
N PRO A 317 15.76 -51.28 -20.75
CA PRO A 317 15.25 -52.38 -21.57
C PRO A 317 15.29 -53.67 -20.76
N ASP A 318 14.26 -54.50 -20.92
CA ASP A 318 14.11 -55.86 -20.38
C ASP A 318 14.58 -56.11 -18.93
N ASN A 319 13.64 -56.06 -17.99
CA ASN A 319 13.44 -57.21 -17.09
C ASN A 319 12.11 -57.26 -16.31
N GLY A 320 11.61 -58.48 -16.15
CA GLY A 320 11.13 -58.97 -14.85
C GLY A 320 9.86 -58.37 -14.26
N SER A 321 8.70 -58.82 -14.73
CA SER A 321 7.43 -58.67 -14.01
C SER A 321 7.44 -59.29 -12.60
N SER A 322 7.14 -58.52 -11.55
CA SER A 322 6.37 -58.98 -10.35
C SER A 322 6.20 -57.87 -9.31
N SER A 323 5.42 -58.14 -8.25
CA SER A 323 5.33 -57.37 -7.00
C SER A 323 4.73 -55.95 -7.06
N ALA A 324 3.61 -55.78 -7.78
CA ALA A 324 2.61 -54.79 -7.38
C ALA A 324 1.76 -55.36 -6.22
N LYS A 325 2.07 -54.98 -4.97
CA LYS A 325 1.21 -55.07 -3.75
C LYS A 325 1.99 -54.65 -2.50
N GLU A 326 1.73 -53.46 -1.97
CA GLU A 326 1.35 -53.25 -0.56
C GLU A 326 1.04 -51.76 -0.27
N GLN A 327 0.36 -51.51 0.86
CA GLN A 327 0.22 -50.19 1.50
C GLN A 327 -0.45 -49.05 0.68
N GLN A 328 -1.68 -49.30 0.24
CA GLN A 328 -2.73 -48.27 0.27
C GLN A 328 -3.57 -48.42 1.56
N GLN A 329 -3.11 -47.87 2.69
CA GLN A 329 -3.99 -47.59 3.82
C GLN A 329 -3.35 -46.61 4.82
N GLU A 330 -3.81 -45.35 4.84
CA GLU A 330 -4.44 -44.78 6.04
C GLU A 330 -5.16 -43.44 5.78
N VAL A 331 -6.25 -43.25 6.53
CA VAL A 331 -7.02 -42.02 6.83
C VAL A 331 -7.28 -41.01 5.69
N SER A 332 -8.46 -41.16 5.07
CA SER A 332 -9.20 -40.06 4.43
C SER A 332 -9.94 -39.19 5.46
N SER A 333 -10.22 -37.92 5.13
CA SER A 333 -11.33 -37.18 5.75
C SER A 333 -11.85 -36.02 4.88
N SER A 334 -13.12 -35.66 5.10
CA SER A 334 -13.88 -34.54 4.51
C SER A 334 -14.39 -34.71 3.05
N PRO A 335 -15.66 -34.35 2.74
CA PRO A 335 -16.37 -34.88 1.56
C PRO A 335 -16.35 -33.97 0.32
N LYS A 336 -16.41 -34.58 -0.87
CA LYS A 336 -16.76 -33.95 -2.16
C LYS A 336 -17.72 -34.84 -2.96
N SER A 337 -18.35 -34.28 -3.98
CA SER A 337 -19.57 -34.82 -4.60
C SER A 337 -19.33 -36.02 -5.53
N PRO A 338 -20.13 -37.10 -5.46
CA PRO A 338 -19.93 -38.30 -6.29
C PRO A 338 -20.13 -38.07 -7.80
N ALA A 339 -20.84 -37.00 -8.19
CA ALA A 339 -21.07 -36.65 -9.59
C ALA A 339 -19.77 -36.20 -10.31
N THR A 340 -18.84 -35.54 -9.62
CA THR A 340 -17.59 -35.06 -10.24
C THR A 340 -16.56 -36.17 -10.38
N ASP A 341 -16.49 -37.09 -9.41
CA ASP A 341 -15.46 -38.14 -9.42
C ASP A 341 -15.76 -39.25 -10.44
N ALA A 342 -17.03 -39.47 -10.79
CA ALA A 342 -17.41 -40.33 -11.91
C ALA A 342 -16.88 -39.76 -13.25
N GLU A 343 -17.14 -38.49 -13.54
CA GLU A 343 -16.70 -37.85 -14.80
C GLU A 343 -15.18 -37.66 -14.84
N VAL A 344 -14.53 -37.33 -13.72
CA VAL A 344 -13.06 -37.28 -13.63
C VAL A 344 -12.45 -38.67 -13.81
N SER A 345 -13.08 -39.74 -13.31
CA SER A 345 -12.60 -41.12 -13.53
C SER A 345 -12.78 -41.54 -14.99
N ARG A 346 -13.91 -41.19 -15.61
CA ARG A 346 -14.16 -41.37 -17.04
C ARG A 346 -13.11 -40.65 -17.89
N LEU A 347 -12.91 -39.35 -17.67
CA LEU A 347 -11.90 -38.56 -18.38
C LEU A 347 -10.48 -39.09 -18.15
N ARG A 348 -10.17 -39.63 -16.96
CA ARG A 348 -8.91 -40.36 -16.72
C ARG A 348 -8.79 -41.63 -17.58
N THR A 349 -9.85 -42.43 -17.72
CA THR A 349 -9.84 -43.61 -18.60
C THR A 349 -9.77 -43.24 -20.09
N GLU A 350 -10.45 -42.18 -20.52
CA GLU A 350 -10.38 -41.66 -21.88
C GLU A 350 -8.97 -41.11 -22.17
N CYS A 351 -8.36 -40.36 -21.25
CA CYS A 351 -6.95 -39.94 -21.34
C CYS A 351 -5.97 -41.13 -21.33
N ALA A 352 -6.24 -42.21 -20.60
CA ALA A 352 -5.41 -43.42 -20.61
C ALA A 352 -5.51 -44.15 -21.96
N ASN A 353 -6.71 -44.29 -22.51
CA ASN A 353 -6.94 -44.88 -23.83
C ASN A 353 -6.30 -44.04 -24.94
N ILE A 354 -6.42 -42.71 -24.89
CA ILE A 354 -5.74 -41.80 -25.82
C ILE A 354 -4.21 -41.95 -25.71
N LYS A 355 -3.65 -42.03 -24.51
CA LYS A 355 -2.21 -42.29 -24.32
C LYS A 355 -1.79 -43.66 -24.85
N SER A 356 -2.62 -44.70 -24.70
CA SER A 356 -2.38 -46.02 -25.25
C SER A 356 -2.39 -46.02 -26.79
N LEU A 357 -3.35 -45.33 -27.41
CA LEU A 357 -3.39 -45.13 -28.86
C LEU A 357 -2.20 -44.30 -29.39
N TYR A 358 -1.77 -43.27 -28.66
CA TYR A 358 -0.55 -42.51 -29.00
C TYR A 358 0.74 -43.32 -28.85
N ALA A 359 0.84 -44.19 -27.84
CA ALA A 359 1.94 -45.14 -27.74
C ALA A 359 1.91 -46.13 -28.92
N GLN A 360 0.77 -46.78 -29.16
CA GLN A 360 0.61 -47.77 -30.23
C GLN A 360 0.92 -47.20 -31.62
N THR A 361 0.46 -45.98 -31.92
CA THR A 361 0.75 -45.31 -33.21
C THR A 361 2.20 -44.81 -33.31
N ARG A 362 2.79 -44.31 -32.22
CA ARG A 362 4.23 -43.98 -32.17
C ARG A 362 5.09 -45.22 -32.40
N ASP A 363 4.72 -46.34 -31.78
CA ASP A 363 5.50 -47.58 -31.83
C ASP A 363 5.34 -48.26 -33.19
N GLN A 364 4.15 -48.20 -33.82
CA GLN A 364 3.94 -48.54 -35.23
C GLN A 364 4.78 -47.66 -36.17
N LEU A 365 4.88 -46.36 -35.92
CA LEU A 365 5.73 -45.46 -36.73
C LEU A 365 7.23 -45.75 -36.53
N GLN A 366 7.67 -46.09 -35.31
CA GLN A 366 9.05 -46.54 -35.07
C GLN A 366 9.34 -47.88 -35.75
N GLU A 367 8.38 -48.80 -35.80
CA GLU A 367 8.56 -50.08 -36.46
C GLU A 367 8.61 -49.93 -37.99
N LEU A 368 7.73 -49.13 -38.59
CA LEU A 368 7.80 -48.78 -40.01
C LEU A 368 9.12 -48.06 -40.38
N LEU A 369 9.66 -47.23 -39.47
CA LEU A 369 10.98 -46.62 -39.63
C LEU A 369 12.12 -47.62 -39.43
N ARG A 370 11.94 -48.70 -38.67
CA ARG A 370 12.94 -49.78 -38.54
C ARG A 370 12.94 -50.69 -39.76
N THR A 371 11.77 -51.20 -40.19
CA THR A 371 11.67 -52.05 -41.37
C THR A 371 12.12 -51.31 -42.61
N GLY A 372 11.63 -50.08 -42.85
CA GLY A 372 12.02 -49.29 -44.01
C GLY A 372 13.52 -48.99 -44.10
N ASN A 373 14.22 -48.82 -42.96
CA ASN A 373 15.68 -48.67 -42.95
C ASN A 373 16.42 -50.02 -43.11
N ALA A 374 15.86 -51.13 -42.60
CA ALA A 374 16.42 -52.47 -42.83
C ALA A 374 16.29 -52.88 -44.30
N ASP A 375 15.11 -52.71 -44.89
CA ASP A 375 14.81 -53.00 -46.30
C ASP A 375 15.70 -52.18 -47.24
N ALA A 376 15.83 -50.86 -46.98
CA ALA A 376 16.71 -49.98 -47.75
C ALA A 376 18.19 -50.40 -47.65
N LYS A 377 18.66 -50.79 -46.47
CA LYS A 377 20.04 -51.25 -46.26
C LYS A 377 20.29 -52.60 -46.94
N GLN A 378 19.34 -53.54 -46.85
CA GLN A 378 19.43 -54.84 -47.50
C GLN A 378 19.40 -54.71 -49.03
N ALA A 379 18.56 -53.81 -49.58
CA ALA A 379 18.55 -53.49 -51.00
C ALA A 379 19.88 -52.86 -51.47
N GLN A 380 20.49 -51.98 -50.67
CA GLN A 380 21.78 -51.37 -50.98
C GLN A 380 22.94 -52.37 -50.90
N GLU A 381 22.94 -53.29 -49.93
CA GLU A 381 23.92 -54.38 -49.83
C GLU A 381 23.77 -55.38 -50.99
N GLN A 382 22.53 -55.69 -51.43
CA GLN A 382 22.28 -56.49 -52.63
C GLN A 382 22.73 -55.80 -53.92
N ALA A 383 22.50 -54.48 -54.06
CA ALA A 383 22.97 -53.71 -55.20
C ALA A 383 24.51 -53.66 -55.30
N GLN A 384 25.20 -53.48 -54.17
CA GLN A 384 26.66 -53.54 -54.12
C GLN A 384 27.19 -54.95 -54.41
N GLY A 385 26.46 -55.99 -53.98
CA GLY A 385 26.76 -57.38 -54.31
C GLY A 385 26.69 -57.67 -55.82
N THR A 386 25.62 -57.24 -56.50
CA THR A 386 25.46 -57.45 -57.94
C THR A 386 26.38 -56.56 -58.78
N GLU A 387 26.66 -55.33 -58.34
CA GLU A 387 27.68 -54.48 -58.97
C GLU A 387 29.08 -55.11 -58.89
N ALA A 388 29.39 -55.81 -57.79
CA ALA A 388 30.66 -56.52 -57.61
C ALA A 388 30.79 -57.81 -58.46
N THR A 389 29.70 -58.56 -58.68
CA THR A 389 29.71 -59.72 -59.59
C THR A 389 29.82 -59.28 -61.04
N LEU A 390 29.01 -58.31 -61.47
CA LEU A 390 29.04 -57.75 -62.83
C LEU A 390 30.42 -57.14 -63.18
N ARG A 391 31.12 -56.53 -62.21
CA ARG A 391 32.51 -56.08 -62.41
C ARG A 391 33.48 -57.22 -62.68
N ARG A 392 33.36 -58.36 -61.98
CA ARG A 392 34.21 -59.54 -62.24
C ARG A 392 33.93 -60.17 -63.60
N GLU A 393 32.65 -60.41 -63.90
CA GLU A 393 32.22 -60.95 -65.19
C GLU A 393 32.71 -60.08 -66.36
N LEU A 394 32.65 -58.75 -66.22
CA LEU A 394 33.15 -57.80 -67.23
C LEU A 394 34.69 -57.72 -67.30
N GLU A 395 35.41 -57.99 -66.21
CA GLU A 395 36.87 -58.18 -66.26
C GLU A 395 37.28 -59.51 -66.91
N ASP A 396 36.58 -60.62 -66.61
CA ASP A 396 36.88 -61.93 -67.16
C ASP A 396 36.52 -62.00 -68.66
N ALA A 397 35.39 -61.44 -69.07
CA ALA A 397 35.07 -61.24 -70.49
C ALA A 397 36.12 -60.38 -71.22
N ARG A 398 36.73 -59.39 -70.55
CA ARG A 398 37.88 -58.63 -71.10
C ARG A 398 39.16 -59.47 -71.19
N ARG A 399 39.41 -60.38 -70.26
CA ARG A 399 40.54 -61.33 -70.31
C ARG A 399 40.37 -62.32 -71.48
N GLU A 400 39.16 -62.87 -71.67
CA GLU A 400 38.86 -63.75 -72.80
C GLU A 400 38.91 -63.02 -74.16
N ALA A 401 38.40 -61.77 -74.23
CA ALA A 401 38.52 -60.93 -75.42
C ALA A 401 39.99 -60.60 -75.77
N ALA A 402 40.87 -60.44 -74.77
CA ALA A 402 42.30 -60.27 -74.99
C ALA A 402 42.97 -61.56 -75.48
N ALA A 403 42.64 -62.71 -74.88
CA ALA A 403 43.20 -64.02 -75.24
C ALA A 403 42.76 -64.52 -76.63
N THR A 404 41.52 -64.24 -77.02
CA THR A 404 41.03 -64.53 -78.39
C THR A 404 41.67 -63.60 -79.41
N ARG A 405 41.84 -62.31 -79.10
CA ARG A 405 42.52 -61.35 -79.97
C ARG A 405 43.99 -61.69 -80.23
N THR A 406 44.76 -62.10 -79.21
CA THR A 406 46.15 -62.54 -79.42
C THR A 406 46.20 -63.81 -80.28
N ARG A 407 45.38 -64.82 -79.97
CA ARG A 407 45.30 -66.05 -80.76
C ARG A 407 44.96 -65.82 -82.24
N LEU A 408 44.01 -64.95 -82.54
CA LEU A 408 43.68 -64.57 -83.92
C LEU A 408 44.83 -63.81 -84.61
N THR A 409 45.59 -63.00 -83.86
CA THR A 409 46.79 -62.31 -84.39
C THR A 409 47.89 -63.31 -84.75
N ASP A 410 48.08 -64.37 -83.94
CA ASP A 410 49.02 -65.46 -84.21
C ASP A 410 48.60 -66.34 -85.39
N GLU A 411 47.29 -66.60 -85.56
CA GLU A 411 46.77 -67.38 -86.69
C GLU A 411 46.87 -66.61 -88.02
N VAL A 412 46.54 -65.31 -88.04
CA VAL A 412 46.81 -64.43 -89.20
C VAL A 412 48.30 -64.39 -89.53
N SER A 413 49.17 -64.29 -88.52
CA SER A 413 50.64 -64.28 -88.70
C SER A 413 51.23 -65.61 -89.23
N LYS A 414 50.48 -66.72 -89.13
CA LYS A 414 50.84 -68.02 -89.73
C LYS A 414 50.33 -68.12 -91.17
N LEU A 415 49.08 -67.74 -91.41
CA LEU A 415 48.47 -67.78 -92.75
C LEU A 415 49.19 -66.84 -93.72
N GLN A 416 49.65 -65.67 -93.26
CA GLN A 416 50.46 -64.75 -94.06
C GLN A 416 51.73 -65.43 -94.60
N LYS A 417 52.45 -66.18 -93.75
CA LYS A 417 53.68 -66.89 -94.14
C LYS A 417 53.41 -68.05 -95.09
N GLN A 418 52.32 -68.80 -94.89
CA GLN A 418 51.94 -69.89 -95.79
C GLN A 418 51.53 -69.40 -97.18
N ALA A 419 51.03 -68.15 -97.31
CA ALA A 419 50.78 -67.53 -98.60
C ALA A 419 52.09 -67.18 -99.33
N ASP A 420 53.07 -66.60 -98.61
CA ASP A 420 54.36 -66.18 -99.18
C ASP A 420 55.22 -67.39 -99.65
N ASP A 421 55.22 -68.50 -98.90
CA ASP A 421 55.99 -69.72 -99.23
C ASP A 421 55.42 -70.51 -100.44
N SER A 422 54.18 -70.23 -100.86
CA SER A 422 53.47 -71.03 -101.89
C SER A 422 53.64 -70.52 -103.34
N ALA A 423 54.45 -69.48 -103.55
CA ALA A 423 54.59 -68.80 -104.85
C ALA A 423 55.81 -69.22 -105.70
N MET A 424 56.62 -70.20 -105.25
CA MET A 424 57.73 -70.77 -106.02
C MET A 424 57.48 -72.23 -106.42
N HIS A 425 58.08 -72.64 -107.55
CA HIS A 425 58.09 -73.98 -108.16
C HIS A 425 56.83 -74.42 -108.94
N MET A 426 56.73 -73.99 -110.20
CA MET A 426 55.95 -74.71 -111.24
C MET A 426 56.58 -74.60 -112.65
N GLU A 427 57.91 -74.75 -112.73
CA GLU A 427 58.64 -74.83 -114.02
C GLU A 427 59.73 -75.91 -113.97
N VAL A 428 59.96 -76.57 -115.13
CA VAL A 428 60.82 -77.76 -115.44
C VAL A 428 60.03 -79.05 -115.68
N ALA A 429 59.59 -79.24 -116.94
CA ALA A 429 59.20 -80.55 -117.49
C ALA A 429 59.32 -80.66 -119.04
N GLN A 430 59.99 -79.72 -119.73
CA GLN A 430 60.23 -79.80 -121.18
C GLN A 430 61.28 -80.88 -121.52
N SER A 431 60.90 -82.16 -121.46
CA SER A 431 61.79 -83.27 -121.86
C SER A 431 61.04 -84.56 -122.24
N ARG A 432 60.37 -84.55 -123.41
CA ARG A 432 60.01 -85.76 -124.20
C ARG A 432 59.49 -85.44 -125.62
N GLU A 433 60.18 -84.55 -126.32
CA GLU A 433 59.87 -84.05 -127.66
C GLU A 433 60.09 -85.09 -128.81
N ARG A 434 59.85 -86.38 -128.54
CA ARG A 434 60.02 -87.50 -129.50
C ARG A 434 58.84 -88.49 -129.51
N GLN A 435 57.66 -88.05 -129.07
CA GLN A 435 56.39 -88.80 -129.21
C GLN A 435 55.28 -88.00 -129.92
N ILE A 436 55.62 -86.87 -130.55
CA ILE A 436 54.67 -85.89 -131.12
C ILE A 436 53.62 -86.53 -132.04
N GLY A 437 54.03 -87.35 -133.01
CA GLY A 437 53.11 -88.05 -133.93
C GLY A 437 52.18 -89.12 -133.31
N LYS A 438 52.21 -89.31 -131.98
CA LYS A 438 51.21 -90.09 -131.22
C LYS A 438 50.50 -89.24 -130.14
N LEU A 439 50.93 -88.01 -129.91
CA LEU A 439 50.36 -87.10 -128.92
C LEU A 439 49.23 -86.24 -129.48
N GLU A 440 49.18 -85.94 -130.78
CA GLU A 440 48.09 -85.15 -131.39
C GLU A 440 46.68 -85.72 -131.10
N LYS A 441 46.51 -87.04 -131.20
CA LYS A 441 45.24 -87.73 -130.85
C LYS A 441 44.97 -87.84 -129.34
N ARG A 442 45.94 -87.46 -128.49
CA ARG A 442 45.75 -87.25 -127.04
C ARG A 442 45.54 -85.78 -126.70
N LEU A 443 46.13 -84.85 -127.45
CA LEU A 443 45.99 -83.41 -127.25
C LEU A 443 44.55 -82.95 -127.43
N ALA A 444 43.79 -83.49 -128.37
CA ALA A 444 42.34 -83.24 -128.45
C ALA A 444 41.62 -83.56 -127.12
N LYS A 445 41.84 -84.77 -126.58
CA LYS A 445 41.25 -85.22 -125.29
C LYS A 445 41.84 -84.55 -124.04
N LEU A 446 42.96 -83.83 -124.19
CA LEU A 446 43.53 -82.99 -123.14
C LEU A 446 43.06 -81.54 -123.28
N GLY A 447 42.71 -81.06 -124.47
CA GLY A 447 41.97 -79.83 -124.69
C GLY A 447 40.58 -79.92 -124.05
N ASP A 448 39.82 -80.98 -124.35
CA ASP A 448 38.51 -81.25 -123.73
C ASP A 448 38.57 -81.21 -122.18
N ARG A 449 39.67 -81.70 -121.60
CA ARG A 449 39.91 -81.71 -120.15
C ARG A 449 40.40 -80.37 -119.61
N LEU A 450 41.33 -79.70 -120.29
CA LEU A 450 41.86 -78.41 -119.88
C LEU A 450 40.77 -77.34 -119.95
N GLU A 451 39.89 -77.38 -120.96
CA GLU A 451 38.71 -76.51 -120.98
C GLU A 451 37.71 -76.88 -119.87
N ALA A 452 37.59 -78.15 -119.48
CA ALA A 452 36.74 -78.54 -118.34
C ALA A 452 37.33 -78.04 -117.00
N GLU A 453 38.63 -78.18 -116.79
CA GLU A 453 39.36 -77.67 -115.62
C GLU A 453 39.33 -76.13 -115.58
N GLN A 454 39.48 -75.44 -116.72
CA GLN A 454 39.28 -73.99 -116.82
C GLN A 454 37.82 -73.58 -116.55
N ARG A 455 36.83 -74.38 -116.96
CA ARG A 455 35.41 -74.14 -116.63
C ARG A 455 35.11 -74.37 -115.15
N GLU A 456 35.72 -75.36 -114.50
CA GLU A 456 35.61 -75.52 -113.04
C GLU A 456 36.33 -74.41 -112.28
N HIS A 457 37.57 -74.07 -112.63
CA HIS A 457 38.28 -72.95 -112.00
C HIS A 457 37.59 -71.59 -112.25
N ALA A 458 36.90 -71.40 -113.38
CA ALA A 458 36.04 -70.23 -113.60
C ALA A 458 34.80 -70.23 -112.68
N LYS A 459 34.19 -71.39 -112.41
CA LYS A 459 33.11 -71.52 -111.40
C LYS A 459 33.64 -71.30 -109.99
N GLU A 460 34.83 -71.80 -109.66
CA GLU A 460 35.47 -71.60 -108.35
C GLU A 460 35.83 -70.14 -108.13
N ALA A 461 36.44 -69.47 -109.12
CA ALA A 461 36.72 -68.04 -109.07
C ALA A 461 35.44 -67.20 -108.96
N SER A 462 34.38 -67.57 -109.70
CA SER A 462 33.06 -66.93 -109.58
C SER A 462 32.43 -67.15 -108.20
N ARG A 463 32.55 -68.36 -107.63
CA ARG A 463 32.06 -68.71 -106.29
C ARG A 463 32.84 -67.99 -105.19
N LEU A 464 34.16 -67.85 -105.34
CA LEU A 464 35.03 -67.10 -104.42
C LEU A 464 34.78 -65.59 -104.51
N SER A 465 34.54 -65.03 -105.70
CA SER A 465 34.08 -63.64 -105.83
C SER A 465 32.74 -63.45 -105.14
N ALA A 466 31.74 -64.29 -105.43
CA ALA A 466 30.43 -64.21 -104.78
C ALA A 466 30.52 -64.37 -103.25
N GLN A 467 31.47 -65.15 -102.72
CA GLN A 467 31.74 -65.23 -101.28
C GLN A 467 32.44 -63.98 -100.73
N LEU A 468 33.39 -63.38 -101.46
CA LEU A 468 34.04 -62.12 -101.07
C LEU A 468 33.08 -60.93 -101.13
N ASP A 469 32.22 -60.87 -102.14
CA ASP A 469 31.24 -59.81 -102.30
C ASP A 469 30.11 -59.93 -101.26
N LYS A 470 29.65 -61.16 -100.97
CA LYS A 470 28.77 -61.42 -99.81
C LYS A 470 29.43 -61.06 -98.47
N ALA A 471 30.72 -61.37 -98.29
CA ALA A 471 31.46 -60.98 -97.09
C ALA A 471 31.66 -59.46 -96.97
N ARG A 472 31.77 -58.74 -98.10
CA ARG A 472 31.79 -57.27 -98.16
C ARG A 472 30.42 -56.66 -97.82
N GLU A 473 29.33 -57.26 -98.30
CA GLU A 473 27.96 -56.87 -97.93
C GLU A 473 27.72 -57.10 -96.42
N GLU A 474 28.11 -58.25 -95.89
CA GLU A 474 28.03 -58.57 -94.46
C GLU A 474 28.90 -57.64 -93.60
N ALA A 475 30.13 -57.33 -94.02
CA ALA A 475 30.99 -56.36 -93.35
C ALA A 475 30.42 -54.93 -93.41
N SER A 476 29.83 -54.53 -94.55
CA SER A 476 29.14 -53.25 -94.70
C SER A 476 27.91 -53.15 -93.77
N ALA A 477 27.10 -54.21 -93.68
CA ALA A 477 25.97 -54.28 -92.76
C ALA A 477 26.41 -54.27 -91.29
N ALA A 478 27.49 -54.98 -90.95
CA ALA A 478 28.11 -54.95 -89.62
C ALA A 478 28.63 -53.54 -89.26
N GLN A 479 29.26 -52.85 -90.21
CA GLN A 479 29.77 -51.49 -89.99
C GLN A 479 28.65 -50.44 -89.91
N GLN A 480 27.55 -50.62 -90.65
CA GLN A 480 26.35 -49.78 -90.52
C GLN A 480 25.63 -50.01 -89.18
N THR A 481 25.51 -51.26 -88.72
CA THR A 481 24.90 -51.57 -87.41
C THR A 481 25.76 -51.10 -86.25
N ALA A 482 27.09 -51.29 -86.29
CA ALA A 482 28.02 -50.67 -85.35
C ALA A 482 27.91 -49.13 -85.36
N GLY A 483 27.80 -48.51 -86.53
CA GLY A 483 27.57 -47.06 -86.68
C GLY A 483 26.23 -46.59 -86.10
N SER A 484 25.19 -47.41 -86.13
CA SER A 484 23.90 -47.11 -85.49
C SER A 484 23.94 -47.27 -83.97
N GLN A 485 24.60 -48.32 -83.46
CA GLN A 485 24.80 -48.54 -82.02
C GLN A 485 25.68 -47.46 -81.40
N GLN A 486 26.74 -47.02 -82.09
CA GLN A 486 27.58 -45.89 -81.68
C GLN A 486 26.75 -44.62 -81.52
N ARG A 487 25.88 -44.30 -82.49
CA ARG A 487 24.97 -43.14 -82.41
C ARG A 487 23.95 -43.25 -81.27
N GLN A 488 23.43 -44.45 -81.01
CA GLN A 488 22.51 -44.70 -79.89
C GLN A 488 23.22 -44.52 -78.54
N HIS A 489 24.44 -45.04 -78.40
CA HIS A 489 25.27 -44.83 -77.22
C HIS A 489 25.60 -43.35 -77.00
N ASP A 490 26.03 -42.64 -78.05
CA ASP A 490 26.41 -41.23 -77.95
C ASP A 490 25.19 -40.33 -77.67
N ALA A 491 23.99 -40.70 -78.14
CA ALA A 491 22.73 -40.07 -77.76
C ALA A 491 22.38 -40.33 -76.28
N ALA A 492 22.45 -41.58 -75.80
CA ALA A 492 22.20 -41.91 -74.40
C ALA A 492 23.20 -41.23 -73.44
N VAL A 493 24.46 -41.06 -73.86
CA VAL A 493 25.46 -40.28 -73.13
C VAL A 493 25.13 -38.77 -73.12
N ALA A 494 24.56 -38.23 -74.18
CA ALA A 494 24.07 -36.85 -74.22
C ALA A 494 22.87 -36.63 -73.28
N GLU A 495 21.88 -37.54 -73.32
CA GLU A 495 20.73 -37.55 -72.42
C GLU A 495 21.16 -37.67 -70.94
N TYR A 496 22.08 -38.58 -70.63
CA TYR A 496 22.64 -38.72 -69.28
C TYR A 496 23.37 -37.45 -68.81
N ARG A 497 24.16 -36.79 -69.68
CA ARG A 497 24.79 -35.49 -69.36
C ARG A 497 23.74 -34.41 -69.10
N GLN A 498 22.67 -34.35 -69.88
CA GLN A 498 21.57 -33.40 -69.68
C GLN A 498 20.85 -33.66 -68.34
N LEU A 499 20.62 -34.93 -67.98
CA LEU A 499 20.04 -35.31 -66.70
C LEU A 499 20.94 -34.95 -65.51
N VAL A 500 22.26 -35.19 -65.61
CA VAL A 500 23.24 -34.75 -64.61
C VAL A 500 23.28 -33.23 -64.47
N GLU A 501 23.19 -32.49 -65.57
CA GLU A 501 23.15 -31.03 -65.51
C GLU A 501 21.84 -30.52 -64.89
N GLN A 502 20.69 -31.15 -65.20
CA GLN A 502 19.40 -30.88 -64.54
C GLN A 502 19.47 -31.16 -63.04
N HIS A 503 20.01 -32.31 -62.62
CA HIS A 503 20.28 -32.59 -61.21
C HIS A 503 21.16 -31.51 -60.58
N SER A 504 22.25 -31.09 -61.23
CA SER A 504 23.14 -30.04 -60.70
C SER A 504 22.43 -28.69 -60.51
N LYS A 505 21.38 -28.39 -61.30
CA LYS A 505 20.58 -27.16 -61.19
C LYS A 505 19.57 -27.28 -60.05
N LEU A 506 18.90 -28.43 -59.93
CA LEU A 506 17.97 -28.74 -58.85
C LEU A 506 18.68 -28.78 -57.49
N ASP A 507 19.88 -29.35 -57.44
CA ASP A 507 20.74 -29.43 -56.25
C ASP A 507 21.22 -28.03 -55.78
N ARG A 508 21.50 -27.12 -56.73
CA ARG A 508 21.77 -25.69 -56.45
C ARG A 508 20.52 -24.96 -55.93
N SER A 509 19.37 -25.19 -56.54
CA SER A 509 18.09 -24.61 -56.09
C SER A 509 17.69 -25.11 -54.70
N LEU A 510 17.90 -26.40 -54.41
CA LEU A 510 17.67 -26.98 -53.08
C LEU A 510 18.60 -26.34 -52.03
N LYS A 511 19.89 -26.20 -52.32
CA LYS A 511 20.85 -25.54 -51.43
C LYS A 511 20.49 -24.08 -51.16
N GLN A 512 20.04 -23.34 -52.19
CA GLN A 512 19.54 -21.98 -52.02
C GLN A 512 18.29 -21.94 -51.11
N ALA A 513 17.28 -22.77 -51.39
CA ALA A 513 16.07 -22.84 -50.57
C ALA A 513 16.37 -23.22 -49.10
N VAL A 514 17.34 -24.11 -48.85
CA VAL A 514 17.79 -24.44 -47.50
C VAL A 514 18.47 -23.26 -46.81
N SER A 515 19.29 -22.46 -47.52
CA SER A 515 19.86 -21.23 -46.94
C SER A 515 18.79 -20.16 -46.66
N GLU A 516 17.79 -19.99 -47.54
CA GLU A 516 16.67 -19.07 -47.31
C GLU A 516 15.85 -19.50 -46.08
N ILE A 517 15.56 -20.80 -45.93
CA ILE A 517 14.90 -21.36 -44.73
C ILE A 517 15.73 -21.12 -43.47
N ALA A 518 17.06 -21.22 -43.54
CA ALA A 518 17.94 -20.93 -42.40
C ALA A 518 17.89 -19.44 -42.01
N GLU A 519 17.90 -18.52 -42.98
CA GLU A 519 17.68 -17.09 -42.72
C GLU A 519 16.30 -16.81 -42.10
N TRP A 520 15.23 -17.43 -42.60
CA TRP A 520 13.88 -17.25 -42.05
C TRP A 520 13.77 -17.78 -40.62
N ARG A 521 14.48 -18.86 -40.26
CA ARG A 521 14.59 -19.34 -38.87
C ARG A 521 15.32 -18.33 -38.00
N ALA A 522 16.50 -17.86 -38.40
CA ALA A 522 17.25 -16.86 -37.63
C ALA A 522 16.43 -15.56 -37.39
N LYS A 523 15.68 -15.10 -38.41
CA LYS A 523 14.76 -13.95 -38.31
C LYS A 523 13.55 -14.23 -37.41
N ALA A 524 13.12 -15.49 -37.28
CA ALA A 524 12.06 -15.89 -36.35
C ALA A 524 12.59 -15.98 -34.90
N ASP A 525 13.80 -16.50 -34.70
CA ASP A 525 14.46 -16.57 -33.40
C ASP A 525 14.79 -15.17 -32.85
N GLU A 526 15.29 -14.26 -33.69
CA GLU A 526 15.48 -12.84 -33.34
C GLU A 526 14.16 -12.19 -32.88
N ARG A 527 13.06 -12.42 -33.61
CA ARG A 527 11.72 -11.95 -33.22
C ARG A 527 11.25 -12.56 -31.91
N SER A 528 11.50 -13.85 -31.69
CA SER A 528 11.16 -14.57 -30.45
C SER A 528 11.91 -13.99 -29.24
N HIS A 529 13.21 -13.72 -29.40
CA HIS A 529 14.01 -13.01 -28.40
C HIS A 529 13.49 -11.58 -28.17
N LYS A 530 13.10 -10.85 -29.22
CA LYS A 530 12.57 -9.49 -29.08
C LYS A 530 11.22 -9.46 -28.37
N VAL A 531 10.31 -10.40 -28.67
CA VAL A 531 9.05 -10.57 -27.92
C VAL A 531 9.35 -10.87 -26.46
N SER A 532 10.27 -11.79 -26.17
CA SER A 532 10.68 -12.13 -24.79
C SER A 532 11.25 -10.94 -24.03
N GLU A 533 12.05 -10.10 -24.69
CA GLU A 533 12.60 -8.87 -24.11
C GLU A 533 11.49 -7.84 -23.80
N LEU A 534 10.53 -7.67 -24.71
CA LEU A 534 9.39 -6.77 -24.52
C LEU A 534 8.44 -7.28 -23.42
N THR A 535 8.22 -8.58 -23.31
CA THR A 535 7.46 -9.18 -22.19
C THR A 535 8.15 -8.89 -20.85
N ARG A 536 9.48 -9.07 -20.76
CA ARG A 536 10.23 -8.72 -19.53
C ARG A 536 10.07 -7.25 -19.16
N ARG A 537 10.27 -6.33 -20.13
CA ARG A 537 10.11 -4.87 -19.91
C ARG A 537 8.67 -4.51 -19.46
N LEU A 538 7.66 -5.17 -20.02
CA LEU A 538 6.26 -4.99 -19.66
C LEU A 538 5.98 -5.44 -18.22
N ASP A 539 6.50 -6.60 -17.80
CA ASP A 539 6.32 -7.11 -16.44
C ASP A 539 7.14 -6.33 -15.39
N GLU A 540 8.31 -5.80 -15.76
CA GLU A 540 9.06 -4.82 -14.95
C GLU A 540 8.26 -3.53 -14.75
N SER A 541 7.64 -3.00 -15.82
CA SER A 541 6.79 -1.80 -15.75
C SER A 541 5.51 -2.05 -14.93
N ARG A 542 4.93 -3.25 -15.02
CA ARG A 542 3.81 -3.70 -14.17
C ARG A 542 4.22 -3.86 -12.70
N LEU A 543 5.48 -4.21 -12.40
CA LEU A 543 5.97 -4.30 -11.04
C LEU A 543 6.14 -2.91 -10.43
N ALA A 544 6.79 -1.99 -11.15
CA ALA A 544 6.93 -0.58 -10.76
C ALA A 544 5.56 0.06 -10.49
N HIS A 545 4.60 -0.07 -11.41
CA HIS A 545 3.27 0.50 -11.22
C HIS A 545 2.51 -0.09 -10.00
N LYS A 546 2.78 -1.35 -9.62
CA LYS A 546 2.24 -1.93 -8.37
C LYS A 546 2.90 -1.34 -7.13
N GLN A 547 4.19 -0.99 -7.19
CA GLN A 547 4.93 -0.30 -6.13
C GLN A 547 4.42 1.14 -5.97
N ASP A 548 4.38 1.93 -7.05
CA ASP A 548 3.79 3.28 -7.07
C ASP A 548 2.37 3.29 -6.49
N SER A 549 1.55 2.31 -6.89
CA SER A 549 0.18 2.14 -6.40
C SER A 549 0.11 1.75 -4.91
N ALA A 550 1.11 1.04 -4.38
CA ALA A 550 1.21 0.76 -2.95
C ALA A 550 1.65 2.00 -2.15
N GLU A 551 2.63 2.74 -2.66
CA GLU A 551 3.13 3.98 -2.05
C GLU A 551 2.06 5.07 -2.03
N LEU A 552 1.35 5.29 -3.15
CA LEU A 552 0.19 6.21 -3.20
C LEU A 552 -0.94 5.81 -2.23
N ARG A 553 -1.09 4.51 -1.90
CA ARG A 553 -2.02 4.05 -0.86
C ARG A 553 -1.48 4.26 0.56
N ALA A 554 -0.17 4.17 0.77
CA ALA A 554 0.46 4.52 2.04
C ALA A 554 0.36 6.04 2.31
N CYS A 555 0.71 6.87 1.34
CA CYS A 555 0.63 8.34 1.43
C CYS A 555 -0.81 8.85 1.65
N ARG A 556 -1.82 8.14 1.13
CA ARG A 556 -3.23 8.42 1.46
C ARG A 556 -3.55 8.11 2.92
N ARG A 557 -3.19 6.93 3.42
CA ARG A 557 -3.40 6.57 4.84
C ARG A 557 -2.71 7.54 5.80
N THR A 558 -1.51 8.04 5.47
CA THR A 558 -0.86 9.06 6.31
C THR A 558 -1.58 10.41 6.26
N LEU A 559 -2.13 10.82 5.12
CA LEU A 559 -3.00 12.01 5.02
C LEU A 559 -4.32 11.82 5.77
N ASP A 560 -4.94 10.65 5.66
CA ASP A 560 -6.17 10.29 6.38
C ASP A 560 -5.95 10.35 7.90
N ASN A 561 -4.86 9.73 8.39
CA ASN A 561 -4.45 9.79 9.80
C ASN A 561 -4.21 11.23 10.27
N LEU A 562 -3.37 12.00 9.56
CA LEU A 562 -3.09 13.40 9.89
C LEU A 562 -4.36 14.28 9.86
N SER A 563 -5.36 13.94 9.03
CA SER A 563 -6.65 14.63 9.03
C SER A 563 -7.49 14.32 10.29
N GLY A 564 -7.36 13.10 10.84
CA GLY A 564 -7.91 12.70 12.13
C GLY A 564 -7.20 13.37 13.31
N ASP A 565 -5.86 13.42 13.28
CA ASP A 565 -5.05 14.14 14.28
C ASP A 565 -5.42 15.63 14.30
N LEU A 566 -5.56 16.26 13.13
CA LEU A 566 -6.06 17.64 13.00
C LEU A 566 -7.53 17.83 13.39
N ALA A 567 -8.35 16.77 13.47
CA ALA A 567 -9.69 16.84 14.03
C ALA A 567 -9.63 16.80 15.56
N THR A 568 -8.92 15.82 16.14
CA THR A 568 -8.77 15.70 17.61
C THR A 568 -8.10 16.92 18.23
N LEU A 569 -7.10 17.52 17.56
CA LEU A 569 -6.48 18.78 18.00
C LEU A 569 -7.45 19.97 17.96
N ARG A 570 -8.37 20.03 17.00
CA ARG A 570 -9.42 21.08 16.95
C ARG A 570 -10.42 20.90 18.09
N ASP A 571 -10.84 19.67 18.38
CA ASP A 571 -11.76 19.39 19.48
C ASP A 571 -11.11 19.63 20.84
N ALA A 572 -9.84 19.27 21.02
CA ALA A 572 -9.05 19.59 22.21
C ALA A 572 -8.91 21.10 22.40
N HIS A 573 -8.61 21.86 21.34
CA HIS A 573 -8.56 23.33 21.39
C HIS A 573 -9.94 23.94 21.69
N ALA A 574 -11.03 23.40 21.12
CA ALA A 574 -12.39 23.84 21.41
C ALA A 574 -12.81 23.56 22.87
N ASN A 575 -12.34 22.46 23.47
CA ASN A 575 -12.50 22.19 24.89
C ASN A 575 -11.69 23.17 25.75
N ALA A 576 -10.40 23.35 25.45
CA ALA A 576 -9.55 24.32 26.14
C ALA A 576 -10.12 25.75 26.10
N GLN A 577 -10.77 26.17 25.00
CA GLN A 577 -11.48 27.45 24.94
C GLN A 577 -12.73 27.50 25.83
N ARG A 578 -13.48 26.40 25.97
CA ARG A 578 -14.64 26.31 26.89
C ARG A 578 -14.18 26.38 28.35
N ASP A 579 -13.09 25.69 28.69
CA ASP A 579 -12.55 25.67 30.05
C ASP A 579 -11.87 26.99 30.42
N ALA A 580 -11.16 27.62 29.48
CA ALA A 580 -10.67 29.00 29.66
C ALA A 580 -11.80 30.03 29.80
N LYS A 581 -13.00 29.79 29.23
CA LYS A 581 -14.19 30.63 29.48
C LYS A 581 -14.76 30.39 30.88
N ARG A 582 -14.91 29.12 31.30
CA ARG A 582 -15.35 28.76 32.66
C ARG A 582 -14.44 29.38 33.73
N ALA A 583 -13.12 29.27 33.58
CA ALA A 583 -12.16 29.85 34.52
C ALA A 583 -12.27 31.38 34.64
N ARG A 584 -12.62 32.08 33.55
CA ARG A 584 -12.89 33.53 33.58
C ARG A 584 -14.20 33.85 34.29
N GLU A 585 -15.24 33.05 34.07
CA GLU A 585 -16.53 33.19 34.75
C GLU A 585 -16.38 32.94 36.27
N GLU A 586 -15.64 31.89 36.65
CA GLU A 586 -15.27 31.62 38.06
C GLU A 586 -14.46 32.77 38.68
N LEU A 587 -13.48 33.33 37.98
CA LEU A 587 -12.70 34.48 38.45
C LEU A 587 -13.57 35.74 38.61
N GLU A 588 -14.52 35.96 37.70
CA GLU A 588 -15.53 37.01 37.85
C GLU A 588 -16.44 36.77 39.06
N HIS A 589 -16.87 35.53 39.32
CA HIS A 589 -17.66 35.21 40.50
C HIS A 589 -16.86 35.39 41.81
N ALA A 590 -15.60 34.96 41.85
CA ALA A 590 -14.71 35.13 42.99
C ALA A 590 -14.44 36.62 43.29
N THR A 591 -14.20 37.44 42.26
CA THR A 591 -13.98 38.88 42.43
C THR A 591 -15.26 39.65 42.82
N LYS A 592 -16.45 39.21 42.36
CA LYS A 592 -17.75 39.72 42.84
C LYS A 592 -17.99 39.36 44.32
N LEU A 593 -17.72 38.11 44.71
CA LEU A 593 -17.85 37.64 46.10
C LEU A 593 -16.90 38.40 47.04
N ARG A 594 -15.62 38.56 46.64
CA ARG A 594 -14.63 39.34 47.38
C ARG A 594 -15.10 40.76 47.66
N ARG A 595 -15.58 41.49 46.65
CA ARG A 595 -16.13 42.84 46.83
C ARG A 595 -17.32 42.88 47.78
N ALA A 596 -18.19 41.87 47.76
CA ALA A 596 -19.29 41.75 48.72
C ALA A 596 -18.79 41.54 50.16
N THR A 597 -17.76 40.70 50.36
CA THR A 597 -17.14 40.53 51.69
C THR A 597 -16.39 41.79 52.17
N GLU A 598 -15.73 42.53 51.28
CA GLU A 598 -15.06 43.80 51.58
C GLU A 598 -16.07 44.89 51.99
N LEU A 599 -17.18 45.03 51.25
CA LEU A 599 -18.28 45.94 51.62
C LEU A 599 -18.92 45.57 52.96
N SER A 600 -19.24 44.28 53.16
CA SER A 600 -19.82 43.79 54.41
C SER A 600 -18.91 44.09 55.60
N LYS A 601 -17.60 43.84 55.47
CA LYS A 601 -16.58 44.18 56.48
C LYS A 601 -16.54 45.67 56.80
N ASP A 602 -16.66 46.55 55.81
CA ASP A 602 -16.68 47.99 56.04
C ASP A 602 -17.97 48.47 56.72
N ASP A 603 -19.11 47.83 56.47
CA ASP A 603 -20.34 48.09 57.22
C ASP A 603 -20.26 47.61 58.68
N TYR A 604 -19.65 46.46 58.96
CA TYR A 604 -19.36 46.04 60.35
C TYR A 604 -18.41 47.02 61.07
N LYS A 605 -17.37 47.53 60.38
CA LYS A 605 -16.52 48.59 60.97
C LYS A 605 -17.32 49.85 61.31
N ARG A 606 -18.23 50.29 60.44
CA ARG A 606 -19.11 51.45 60.69
C ARG A 606 -20.01 51.22 61.91
N GLN A 607 -20.62 50.04 62.01
CA GLN A 607 -21.44 49.65 63.16
C GLN A 607 -20.62 49.62 64.45
N LEU A 608 -19.42 49.03 64.42
CA LEU A 608 -18.50 48.98 65.56
C LEU A 608 -18.08 50.39 66.03
N VAL A 609 -17.69 51.28 65.12
CA VAL A 609 -17.33 52.67 65.46
C VAL A 609 -18.52 53.42 66.05
N LYS A 610 -19.73 53.23 65.51
CA LYS A 610 -20.96 53.81 66.06
C LYS A 610 -21.23 53.30 67.49
N ALA A 611 -21.18 51.99 67.70
CA ALA A 611 -21.43 51.37 69.00
C ALA A 611 -20.38 51.76 70.06
N MET A 612 -19.12 51.95 69.65
CA MET A 612 -18.07 52.49 70.53
C MET A 612 -18.36 53.95 70.94
N ALA A 613 -18.76 54.81 69.99
CA ALA A 613 -19.13 56.20 70.30
C ALA A 613 -20.39 56.29 71.19
N GLU A 614 -21.36 55.40 71.01
CA GLU A 614 -22.55 55.29 71.86
C GLU A 614 -22.18 54.83 73.29
N ALA A 615 -21.28 53.85 73.43
CA ALA A 615 -20.76 53.43 74.72
C ALA A 615 -19.94 54.54 75.43
N GLU A 616 -19.13 55.31 74.71
CA GLU A 616 -18.39 56.47 75.27
C GLU A 616 -19.35 57.60 75.70
N SER A 617 -20.43 57.83 74.95
CA SER A 617 -21.50 58.77 75.32
C SER A 617 -22.24 58.31 76.59
N HIS A 618 -22.65 57.04 76.67
CA HIS A 618 -23.28 56.46 77.86
C HIS A 618 -22.36 56.52 79.09
N ARG A 619 -21.07 56.20 78.93
CA ARG A 619 -20.08 56.33 80.01
C ARG A 619 -19.97 57.77 80.52
N SER A 620 -19.87 58.74 79.61
CA SER A 620 -19.79 60.17 79.95
C SER A 620 -21.04 60.66 80.70
N LEU A 621 -22.22 60.16 80.33
CA LEU A 621 -23.47 60.44 81.03
C LEU A 621 -23.52 59.80 82.43
N VAL A 622 -23.08 58.55 82.59
CA VAL A 622 -22.97 57.89 83.90
C VAL A 622 -22.00 58.66 84.81
N ASP A 623 -20.82 59.06 84.32
CA ASP A 623 -19.86 59.84 85.09
C ASP A 623 -20.44 61.20 85.54
N HIS A 624 -21.25 61.85 84.69
CA HIS A 624 -21.97 63.10 85.03
C HIS A 624 -23.05 62.90 86.09
N LEU A 625 -23.96 61.92 85.92
CA LEU A 625 -25.03 61.62 86.88
C LEU A 625 -24.46 61.13 88.22
N GLN A 626 -23.35 60.39 88.20
CA GLN A 626 -22.62 60.04 89.42
C GLN A 626 -22.06 61.28 90.15
N ALA A 627 -21.66 62.33 89.43
CA ALA A 627 -21.23 63.59 90.03
C ALA A 627 -22.42 64.38 90.62
N GLU A 628 -23.55 64.48 89.91
CA GLU A 628 -24.80 65.08 90.41
C GLU A 628 -25.26 64.37 91.70
N ARG A 629 -25.31 63.03 91.70
CA ARG A 629 -25.66 62.22 92.88
C ARG A 629 -24.73 62.49 94.07
N ARG A 630 -23.42 62.67 93.83
CA ARG A 630 -22.45 63.02 94.89
C ARG A 630 -22.74 64.42 95.45
N ALA A 631 -23.01 65.41 94.60
CA ALA A 631 -23.36 66.77 95.01
C ALA A 631 -24.67 66.81 95.82
N LEU A 632 -25.73 66.17 95.34
CA LEU A 632 -27.01 66.09 96.04
C LEU A 632 -26.89 65.38 97.39
N ARG A 633 -26.14 64.27 97.48
CA ARG A 633 -25.86 63.59 98.76
C ARG A 633 -25.08 64.49 99.75
N VAL A 634 -24.25 65.42 99.28
CA VAL A 634 -23.62 66.45 100.15
C VAL A 634 -24.62 67.52 100.56
N GLN A 635 -25.46 68.00 99.64
CA GLN A 635 -26.50 69.00 99.93
C GLN A 635 -27.53 68.49 100.95
N VAL A 636 -28.02 67.25 100.81
CA VAL A 636 -28.95 66.62 101.76
C VAL A 636 -28.32 66.47 103.13
N ARG A 637 -27.04 66.07 103.22
CA ARG A 637 -26.31 66.06 104.51
C ARG A 637 -26.16 67.45 105.13
N ALA A 638 -25.90 68.47 104.31
CA ALA A 638 -25.79 69.85 104.78
C ALA A 638 -27.14 70.40 105.29
N GLN A 639 -28.26 70.07 104.61
CA GLN A 639 -29.60 70.42 105.07
C GLN A 639 -30.02 69.62 106.30
N PHE A 640 -29.72 68.32 106.39
CA PHE A 640 -29.95 67.52 107.59
C PHE A 640 -29.24 68.11 108.83
N HIS A 641 -27.96 68.48 108.69
CA HIS A 641 -27.21 69.18 109.73
C HIS A 641 -27.62 70.66 109.92
N LEU A 642 -28.49 71.22 109.07
CA LEU A 642 -29.14 72.51 109.31
C LEU A 642 -30.42 72.29 110.14
N SER A 643 -31.27 71.34 109.74
CA SER A 643 -32.49 70.95 110.48
C SER A 643 -32.16 70.55 111.92
N GLN A 644 -31.16 69.68 112.14
CA GLN A 644 -30.70 69.32 113.49
C GLN A 644 -30.27 70.53 114.33
N ARG A 645 -29.68 71.57 113.71
CA ARG A 645 -29.28 72.81 114.38
C ARG A 645 -30.44 73.80 114.58
N LEU A 646 -31.55 73.63 113.87
CA LEU A 646 -32.79 74.38 114.08
C LEU A 646 -33.67 73.70 115.14
N GLU A 647 -33.76 72.36 115.12
CA GLU A 647 -34.37 71.53 116.16
C GLU A 647 -33.71 71.80 117.53
N GLN A 648 -32.38 71.68 117.62
CA GLN A 648 -31.62 72.00 118.85
C GLN A 648 -31.77 73.47 119.28
N ARG A 649 -32.09 74.39 118.36
CA ARG A 649 -32.37 75.79 118.69
C ARG A 649 -33.80 76.01 119.18
N LEU A 650 -34.76 75.23 118.69
CA LEU A 650 -36.14 75.22 119.19
C LEU A 650 -36.18 74.61 120.60
N GLU A 651 -35.52 73.46 120.82
CA GLU A 651 -35.34 72.86 122.15
C GLU A 651 -34.67 73.82 123.15
N ALA A 652 -33.68 74.60 122.69
CA ALA A 652 -32.97 75.58 123.52
C ALA A 652 -33.72 76.91 123.72
N LEU A 653 -34.85 77.16 123.04
CA LEU A 653 -35.60 78.42 123.10
C LEU A 653 -36.84 78.37 123.99
N ASP A 654 -37.39 77.20 124.31
CA ASP A 654 -38.64 77.09 125.07
C ASP A 654 -38.65 75.99 126.15
N PRO A 655 -37.97 76.19 127.30
CA PRO A 655 -38.02 75.28 128.43
C PRO A 655 -39.27 75.49 129.33
N ALA A 656 -40.30 76.22 128.87
CA ALA A 656 -41.34 76.77 129.75
C ALA A 656 -42.73 76.11 129.64
N TYR A 657 -43.03 75.36 128.57
CA TYR A 657 -44.33 74.69 128.39
C TYR A 657 -44.21 73.15 128.38
N ALA A 658 -44.20 72.57 129.58
CA ALA A 658 -44.43 71.15 129.79
C ALA A 658 -45.92 70.85 130.05
N HIS A 659 -46.38 69.71 129.50
CA HIS A 659 -47.69 69.07 129.73
C HIS A 659 -48.95 69.70 129.07
N GLU A 660 -49.40 69.07 127.98
CA GLU A 660 -50.62 68.24 128.04
C GLU A 660 -50.50 67.04 127.08
N PRO A 661 -51.13 65.87 127.37
CA PRO A 661 -51.01 64.67 126.54
C PRO A 661 -52.20 64.51 125.58
N LEU A 662 -51.93 64.35 124.28
CA LEU A 662 -52.93 63.90 123.30
C LEU A 662 -52.50 62.59 122.66
N ALA A 663 -53.34 61.56 122.80
CA ALA A 663 -53.11 60.25 122.22
C ALA A 663 -53.59 60.20 120.76
N ALA A 664 -52.69 59.85 119.85
CA ALA A 664 -53.02 59.43 118.49
C ALA A 664 -52.05 58.31 118.07
N SER A 665 -52.58 57.21 117.55
CA SER A 665 -51.81 56.03 117.17
C SER A 665 -51.26 56.16 115.75
N VAL A 666 -49.95 55.95 115.57
CA VAL A 666 -49.40 55.33 114.36
C VAL A 666 -48.36 54.29 114.77
N ASP A 667 -48.71 53.02 114.61
CA ASP A 667 -47.77 51.92 114.75
C ASP A 667 -46.90 51.85 113.49
N VAL A 668 -45.60 52.14 113.61
CA VAL A 668 -44.61 51.88 112.55
C VAL A 668 -43.53 50.96 113.10
N SER A 669 -43.89 49.69 113.21
CA SER A 669 -42.96 48.62 113.53
C SER A 669 -41.80 48.60 112.53
N TYR A 670 -40.56 48.75 113.02
CA TYR A 670 -39.33 48.55 112.24
C TYR A 670 -39.15 47.06 111.91
N ALA A 671 -39.93 46.56 110.94
CA ALA A 671 -39.83 45.20 110.45
C ALA A 671 -38.50 45.00 109.70
N HIS A 672 -37.81 43.89 109.96
CA HIS A 672 -36.54 43.57 109.29
C HIS A 672 -36.70 43.49 107.77
N LEU A 673 -35.97 44.35 107.04
CA LEU A 673 -35.71 44.12 105.62
C LEU A 673 -34.83 42.86 105.46
N PRO A 674 -35.32 41.80 104.78
CA PRO A 674 -34.52 40.59 104.56
C PRO A 674 -33.43 40.85 103.52
N ARG A 675 -32.24 40.26 103.73
CA ARG A 675 -31.19 40.23 102.70
C ARG A 675 -31.73 39.58 101.41
N PRO A 676 -31.49 40.13 100.21
CA PRO A 676 -31.77 39.42 98.98
C PRO A 676 -30.94 38.13 98.93
N ARG A 677 -31.61 36.98 98.86
CA ARG A 677 -30.93 35.69 98.65
C ARG A 677 -30.42 35.65 97.21
N ILE A 678 -29.13 35.39 97.04
CA ILE A 678 -28.56 35.00 95.75
C ILE A 678 -29.22 33.68 95.33
N VAL A 679 -30.07 33.73 94.30
CA VAL A 679 -30.66 32.53 93.68
C VAL A 679 -29.73 32.11 92.55
N SER A 680 -28.80 31.21 92.85
CA SER A 680 -27.93 30.55 91.87
C SER A 680 -28.76 29.63 90.97
N ARG A 681 -29.29 30.18 89.88
CA ARG A 681 -30.08 29.44 88.90
C ARG A 681 -29.17 28.58 88.01
N THR A 682 -28.83 27.39 88.49
CA THR A 682 -28.12 26.36 87.70
C THR A 682 -29.05 25.75 86.64
N SER A 683 -29.19 26.40 85.50
CA SER A 683 -29.89 25.84 84.33
C SER A 683 -28.93 25.09 83.42
N SER A 684 -28.83 23.77 83.60
CA SER A 684 -28.29 22.88 82.57
C SER A 684 -29.24 22.86 81.37
N ALA A 685 -28.72 23.17 80.18
CA ALA A 685 -29.43 22.99 78.91
C ALA A 685 -28.40 22.66 77.82
N ALA A 686 -28.68 21.64 77.02
CA ALA A 686 -27.73 21.07 76.08
C ALA A 686 -27.35 22.01 74.93
N HIS A 687 -26.08 21.97 74.51
CA HIS A 687 -25.69 22.42 73.17
C HIS A 687 -26.27 21.45 72.14
N SER A 688 -27.41 21.79 71.54
CA SER A 688 -27.93 21.09 70.37
C SER A 688 -27.17 21.55 69.14
N SER A 689 -26.30 20.70 68.60
CA SER A 689 -25.72 20.88 67.27
C SER A 689 -26.84 21.01 66.23
N ARG A 690 -26.89 22.13 65.51
CA ARG A 690 -27.64 22.26 64.25
C ARG A 690 -26.67 22.40 63.10
N SER A 691 -26.66 21.41 62.22
CA SER A 691 -26.06 21.47 60.89
C SER A 691 -26.69 22.62 60.09
N PHE A 692 -25.87 23.35 59.35
CA PHE A 692 -26.31 24.46 58.49
C PHE A 692 -26.19 24.06 57.01
N ASP A 693 -26.75 22.90 56.68
CA ASP A 693 -26.93 22.44 55.31
C ASP A 693 -28.33 22.86 54.82
N ASP A 694 -28.40 23.91 53.99
CA ASP A 694 -29.42 24.06 52.95
C ASP A 694 -29.04 25.22 52.01
N ILE A 695 -28.45 24.89 50.85
CA ILE A 695 -28.20 25.85 49.77
C ILE A 695 -29.40 25.80 48.81
N PRO A 696 -30.13 26.91 48.59
CA PRO A 696 -31.29 26.91 47.70
C PRO A 696 -30.86 26.68 46.24
N ASN A 697 -31.25 25.53 45.70
CA ASN A 697 -30.90 25.07 44.35
C ASN A 697 -31.70 25.84 43.27
N ALA A 698 -31.15 26.98 42.81
CA ALA A 698 -31.81 27.91 41.90
C ALA A 698 -31.72 27.46 40.42
N ALA A 699 -32.61 26.56 39.99
CA ALA A 699 -32.73 26.11 38.61
C ALA A 699 -34.13 26.34 38.02
N SER A 700 -34.19 26.53 36.69
CA SER A 700 -35.40 26.64 35.84
C SER A 700 -36.35 27.82 36.10
N ALA A 701 -36.12 28.92 35.37
CA ALA A 701 -37.18 29.77 34.83
C ALA A 701 -37.17 29.64 33.29
N ILE A 702 -38.21 29.03 32.72
CA ILE A 702 -38.32 28.80 31.27
C ILE A 702 -39.13 29.94 30.65
N GLY A 703 -38.50 30.72 29.77
CA GLY A 703 -39.16 31.67 28.88
C GLY A 703 -39.12 31.18 27.44
N SER A 704 -40.30 30.99 26.84
CA SER A 704 -40.49 30.70 25.41
C SER A 704 -40.90 31.98 24.66
N VAL A 705 -41.17 31.89 23.34
CA VAL A 705 -41.69 32.96 22.45
C VAL A 705 -40.58 33.94 22.00
N GLU A 706 -40.31 34.20 20.71
CA GLU A 706 -40.92 33.73 19.45
C GLU A 706 -39.91 33.67 18.27
N LEU A 707 -40.34 33.08 17.14
CA LEU A 707 -39.60 33.08 15.87
C LEU A 707 -39.94 34.32 15.02
N PRO A 708 -39.15 34.62 13.97
CA PRO A 708 -39.80 34.57 12.66
C PRO A 708 -39.00 33.88 11.53
N ALA A 709 -39.78 33.17 10.70
CA ALA A 709 -39.62 32.89 9.27
C ALA A 709 -38.22 32.88 8.61
N ALA A 710 -37.87 31.73 8.02
CA ALA A 710 -36.86 31.64 6.96
C ALA A 710 -37.35 32.31 5.65
N SER A 711 -36.40 32.69 4.80
CA SER A 711 -36.67 33.06 3.40
C SER A 711 -35.66 32.40 2.47
N HIS A 712 -36.14 31.82 1.37
CA HIS A 712 -35.29 31.13 0.40
C HIS A 712 -34.54 32.12 -0.51
N ARG A 713 -33.25 31.84 -0.76
CA ARG A 713 -32.71 32.05 -2.11
C ARG A 713 -31.56 31.10 -2.43
N ALA A 714 -31.81 30.21 -3.39
CA ALA A 714 -30.73 29.53 -4.10
C ALA A 714 -30.20 30.46 -5.20
N SER A 715 -28.88 30.54 -5.34
CA SER A 715 -28.22 31.13 -6.50
C SER A 715 -27.10 30.21 -6.97
N VAL A 716 -27.27 29.68 -8.18
CA VAL A 716 -26.22 28.93 -8.88
C VAL A 716 -25.14 29.91 -9.33
N LEU A 717 -23.87 29.57 -9.11
CA LEU A 717 -22.75 30.15 -9.84
C LEU A 717 -21.85 29.01 -10.35
N ALA A 718 -21.64 28.99 -11.66
CA ALA A 718 -20.82 27.99 -12.34
C ALA A 718 -19.34 28.40 -12.36
N PRO A 719 -18.39 27.44 -12.41
CA PRO A 719 -17.01 27.76 -12.75
C PRO A 719 -16.94 28.29 -14.19
N GLN A 720 -16.19 29.37 -14.40
CA GLN A 720 -15.99 29.95 -15.72
C GLN A 720 -15.16 29.01 -16.61
N ALA A 721 -15.61 28.82 -17.85
CA ALA A 721 -14.79 28.21 -18.88
C ALA A 721 -13.84 29.28 -19.47
N SER A 722 -12.56 29.19 -19.14
CA SER A 722 -11.52 29.94 -19.85
C SER A 722 -11.32 29.34 -21.24
N SER A 723 -11.63 30.10 -22.29
CA SER A 723 -11.52 29.65 -23.68
C SER A 723 -10.07 29.45 -24.12
N GLU A 724 -9.72 28.25 -24.58
CA GLU A 724 -8.48 28.03 -25.33
C GLU A 724 -8.55 28.74 -26.69
N GLY A 725 -7.50 29.47 -27.04
CA GLY A 725 -7.40 30.20 -28.30
C GLY A 725 -7.16 29.25 -29.46
N ASN A 726 -8.11 29.16 -30.40
CA ASN A 726 -8.05 28.22 -31.52
C ASN A 726 -7.14 28.74 -32.65
N SER A 727 -5.82 28.65 -32.45
CA SER A 727 -4.79 29.08 -33.42
C SER A 727 -4.54 28.03 -34.50
N THR A 728 -5.35 28.06 -35.57
CA THR A 728 -5.18 27.18 -36.74
C THR A 728 -3.96 27.56 -37.58
N SER A 729 -2.79 27.00 -37.27
CA SER A 729 -1.58 27.11 -38.09
C SER A 729 -1.57 26.08 -39.22
N THR A 730 -2.11 26.47 -40.38
CA THR A 730 -1.86 25.77 -41.65
C THR A 730 -0.36 25.81 -41.97
N ILE A 731 0.27 24.64 -42.15
CA ILE A 731 1.63 24.52 -42.67
C ILE A 731 1.57 23.70 -43.96
N SER A 732 1.96 24.34 -45.07
CA SER A 732 2.12 23.69 -46.36
C SER A 732 3.41 22.86 -46.42
N LEU A 733 3.37 21.75 -47.14
CA LEU A 733 4.56 21.03 -47.57
C LEU A 733 5.32 21.81 -48.66
N PRO A 734 6.66 21.83 -48.62
CA PRO A 734 7.52 21.52 -49.76
C PRO A 734 7.74 20.00 -49.89
#